data_AF-Q20323-F1
#
_entry.id   AF-Q20323-F1
#
_cell.length_a   1.000
_cell.length_b   1.000
_cell.length_c   1.000
_cell.angle_alpha   90.00
_cell.angle_beta   90.00
_cell.angle_gamma   90.00
#
_symmetry.space_group_name_H-M   'P 1'
#
loop_
_entity.id
_entity.type
_entity.pdbx_description
1 polymer ?
#
loop_
_entity_poly.entity_id
_entity_poly.type
_entity_poly.pdbx_seq_one_letter_code
_entity_poly.pdbx_strand_id
1 'polypeptide(L)'
;MEWKRVEARLEISHGSIATEMLHFVSLVCSGCDSLGDRDRFFDNDKKRPCVSSCNHSLCSQCFDKFTECPICKEPLVRSENYQARKIVEHFKENPTMIIEKWWNSTANGSETCSHCHNDAKKPRFCVTCGLQKKYLMMCRVPKDGIERDDAEEQEEWKRRQEEETRKSKKYLIVNEFLPKSNSWYDDKKMRPVFGCPFNVMANQLLCADCCFEHHEDHALRTSEQLMYIDADWNKSALKIVSDFIWYELRSRKSKCLIKTMRLHRTCEKLIHFVKCFYTYTEPSDRESHVKGRWRSDVNKYFESLSRKNVDSVSREYVDELIQSLSIQLKYLTYHDDCKCDDIWNQMHKISFGNQVEKLFVKVINELEDREIKDCPLTDMDKQNIQNKVEEVSKHQIFRIYTAFCWNYTEKGVFHLFDNNEHKPCVCPNCNISTCLECLKSNWLYKCSFCGEAFFEVGLGIVREFNEDVNILELVGLYKRNCVDFLEEWWRCEPSHLGFCLSCSSYSEELEICVFCEFLDKHKALKTKPKIENSIQMRQNLSLEFNYSGLNDFPIRWQCSDCKKRLHSNWVHSQCDSSIPEHWKGTWRRGCNHILTRILRSKCKCYDANADECEYNSITLKSIRNYEFAMKVATMGLIFRILKSGIEENITCKIKRGEMLNTYGLLKSKCRYFFINSMKEEINEEMNRLSNEINKELDNLKIQWKNYNGITI
;
A
#
# COMPACT_ATOMS: atom_id res chain seq x y z
N MET A 1 -4.28 -5.46 -46.56
CA MET A 1 -5.49 -6.30 -46.46
C MET A 1 -6.08 -6.31 -45.05
N GLU A 2 -5.27 -6.08 -43.99
CA GLU A 2 -5.75 -5.92 -42.60
C GLU A 2 -6.46 -4.59 -42.33
N TRP A 3 -6.10 -3.49 -43.00
CA TRP A 3 -6.74 -2.18 -42.83
C TRP A 3 -8.24 -2.15 -43.21
N LYS A 4 -8.65 -2.91 -44.25
CA LYS A 4 -10.08 -3.03 -44.63
C LYS A 4 -10.89 -3.93 -43.69
N ARG A 5 -10.24 -4.72 -42.81
CA ARG A 5 -10.91 -5.48 -41.75
C ARG A 5 -11.11 -4.66 -40.47
N VAL A 6 -10.40 -3.54 -40.33
CA VAL A 6 -10.56 -2.58 -39.21
C VAL A 6 -11.76 -1.66 -39.46
N GLU A 7 -11.96 -1.20 -40.71
CA GLU A 7 -13.15 -0.40 -41.09
C GLU A 7 -14.45 -1.22 -41.06
N ALA A 8 -14.43 -2.47 -41.54
CA ALA A 8 -15.62 -3.34 -41.56
C ALA A 8 -16.04 -3.89 -40.17
N ARG A 9 -15.24 -3.68 -39.12
CA ARG A 9 -15.57 -4.06 -37.73
C ARG A 9 -16.18 -2.90 -36.92
N LEU A 10 -16.21 -1.69 -37.47
CA LEU A 10 -16.77 -0.50 -36.83
C LEU A 10 -18.26 -0.27 -37.17
N GLU A 11 -18.88 -1.10 -38.03
CA GLU A 11 -20.26 -0.92 -38.50
C GLU A 11 -21.34 -1.73 -37.74
N ILE A 12 -21.01 -2.37 -36.61
CA ILE A 12 -21.97 -3.21 -35.85
C ILE A 12 -22.06 -2.77 -34.38
N SER A 13 -22.74 -1.64 -34.12
CA SER A 13 -23.51 -1.39 -32.89
C SER A 13 -24.34 -0.11 -33.01
N HIS A 14 -25.28 -0.08 -33.96
CA HIS A 14 -26.32 0.95 -34.00
C HIS A 14 -27.40 0.63 -32.95
N GLY A 15 -27.22 1.16 -31.74
CA GLY A 15 -28.17 1.08 -30.63
C GLY A 15 -27.91 2.18 -29.60
N SER A 16 -28.66 3.27 -29.70
CA SER A 16 -28.87 4.40 -28.75
C SER A 16 -28.07 4.51 -27.43
N ILE A 17 -26.75 4.77 -27.44
CA ILE A 17 -25.97 5.09 -26.20
C ILE A 17 -25.14 6.39 -26.32
N ALA A 18 -25.48 7.32 -27.23
CA ALA A 18 -24.63 8.48 -27.51
C ALA A 18 -25.04 9.76 -26.75
N THR A 19 -24.69 9.89 -25.47
CA THR A 19 -24.76 11.14 -24.67
C THR A 19 -24.04 10.97 -23.33
N GLU A 20 -23.49 12.04 -22.73
CA GLU A 20 -23.19 12.19 -21.27
C GLU A 20 -21.72 12.21 -20.76
N MET A 21 -20.68 12.62 -21.51
CA MET A 21 -19.35 12.76 -20.88
C MET A 21 -19.24 13.98 -19.95
N LEU A 22 -19.98 15.08 -20.20
CA LEU A 22 -19.90 16.27 -19.34
C LEU A 22 -20.57 16.13 -17.99
N HIS A 23 -21.48 15.17 -17.84
CA HIS A 23 -22.11 14.91 -16.55
C HIS A 23 -21.08 14.47 -15.48
N PHE A 24 -19.86 14.07 -15.87
CA PHE A 24 -18.79 13.78 -14.91
C PHE A 24 -18.32 15.01 -14.13
N VAL A 25 -18.47 16.23 -14.68
CA VAL A 25 -18.18 17.47 -13.93
C VAL A 25 -19.14 17.67 -12.78
N SER A 26 -20.38 17.25 -12.96
CA SER A 26 -21.41 17.27 -11.92
C SER A 26 -21.12 16.33 -10.77
N LEU A 27 -20.05 15.52 -10.83
CA LEU A 27 -19.62 14.63 -9.75
C LEU A 27 -18.61 15.27 -8.79
N VAL A 28 -17.87 16.30 -9.22
CA VAL A 28 -16.70 16.83 -8.48
C VAL A 28 -16.91 18.27 -8.04
N CYS A 29 -16.66 18.52 -6.75
CA CYS A 29 -16.57 19.86 -6.19
C CYS A 29 -15.24 20.51 -6.54
N SER A 30 -15.30 21.59 -7.32
CA SER A 30 -14.11 22.38 -7.69
C SER A 30 -13.42 23.02 -6.48
N GLY A 31 -14.16 23.31 -5.41
CA GLY A 31 -13.63 23.88 -4.17
C GLY A 31 -12.80 22.86 -3.39
N CYS A 32 -13.33 21.64 -3.21
CA CYS A 32 -12.59 20.55 -2.57
C CYS A 32 -11.32 20.21 -3.37
N ASP A 33 -11.43 20.16 -4.71
CA ASP A 33 -10.27 19.92 -5.58
C ASP A 33 -9.21 21.03 -5.42
N SER A 34 -9.63 22.30 -5.33
CA SER A 34 -8.71 23.43 -5.11
C SER A 34 -8.03 23.44 -3.74
N LEU A 35 -8.68 22.87 -2.71
CA LEU A 35 -8.12 22.73 -1.36
C LEU A 35 -7.21 21.50 -1.21
N GLY A 36 -7.16 20.63 -2.22
CA GLY A 36 -6.44 19.35 -2.15
C GLY A 36 -7.15 18.32 -1.26
N ASP A 37 -8.46 18.46 -1.04
CA ASP A 37 -9.25 17.46 -0.30
C ASP A 37 -9.25 16.12 -1.06
N ARG A 38 -8.99 15.03 -0.35
CA ARG A 38 -9.02 13.67 -0.95
C ARG A 38 -10.40 13.25 -1.40
N ASP A 39 -11.43 13.65 -0.64
CA ASP A 39 -12.81 13.40 -0.99
C ASP A 39 -13.39 14.67 -1.63
N ARG A 40 -13.47 14.64 -2.96
CA ARG A 40 -13.93 15.77 -3.79
C ARG A 40 -15.29 15.52 -4.42
N PHE A 41 -15.91 14.36 -4.17
CA PHE A 41 -17.17 14.00 -4.79
C PHE A 41 -18.35 14.57 -4.03
N PHE A 42 -19.42 14.90 -4.76
CA PHE A 42 -20.66 15.33 -4.13
C PHE A 42 -21.36 14.18 -3.42
N ASP A 43 -22.14 14.53 -2.40
CA ASP A 43 -23.03 13.63 -1.69
C ASP A 43 -24.38 14.28 -1.40
N ASN A 44 -25.32 13.49 -0.89
CA ASN A 44 -26.70 13.92 -0.67
C ASN A 44 -26.90 14.76 0.60
N ASP A 45 -25.91 14.78 1.49
CA ASP A 45 -26.05 15.26 2.86
C ASP A 45 -25.12 16.46 3.12
N LYS A 46 -23.82 16.19 3.13
CA LYS A 46 -22.74 17.10 3.56
C LYS A 46 -22.16 17.90 2.40
N LYS A 47 -21.94 17.27 1.24
CA LYS A 47 -21.36 17.87 0.04
C LYS A 47 -22.39 17.97 -1.06
N ARG A 48 -23.52 18.63 -0.79
CA ARG A 48 -24.58 18.84 -1.79
C ARG A 48 -24.06 19.70 -2.93
N PRO A 49 -24.31 19.33 -4.21
CA PRO A 49 -23.85 20.10 -5.35
C PRO A 49 -24.62 21.43 -5.41
N CYS A 50 -23.89 22.52 -5.62
CA CYS A 50 -24.41 23.87 -5.73
C CYS A 50 -23.82 24.53 -6.99
N VAL A 51 -24.64 25.29 -7.71
CA VAL A 51 -24.21 26.15 -8.82
C VAL A 51 -23.93 27.53 -8.28
N SER A 52 -22.81 28.10 -8.72
CA SER A 52 -22.47 29.51 -8.49
C SER A 52 -22.92 30.34 -9.68
N SER A 53 -23.06 31.66 -9.52
CA SER A 53 -23.30 32.62 -10.61
C SER A 53 -22.33 32.46 -11.80
N CYS A 54 -21.11 31.98 -11.52
CA CYS A 54 -20.08 31.70 -12.53
C CYS A 54 -20.12 30.26 -13.09
N ASN A 55 -21.17 29.50 -12.79
CA ASN A 55 -21.43 28.11 -13.21
C ASN A 55 -20.39 27.06 -12.81
N HIS A 56 -19.39 27.41 -11.99
CA HIS A 56 -18.49 26.42 -11.39
C HIS A 56 -19.20 25.65 -10.27
N SER A 57 -19.11 24.32 -10.33
CA SER A 57 -19.71 23.41 -9.36
C SER A 57 -18.93 23.39 -8.04
N LEU A 58 -19.58 23.80 -6.94
CA LEU A 58 -19.05 23.75 -5.58
C LEU A 58 -20.01 22.98 -4.68
N CYS A 59 -19.51 22.41 -3.59
CA CYS A 59 -20.37 21.76 -2.61
C CYS A 59 -20.86 22.76 -1.57
N SER A 60 -21.95 22.44 -0.87
CA SER A 60 -22.48 23.27 0.22
C SER A 60 -21.41 23.70 1.23
N GLN A 61 -20.50 22.80 1.63
CA GLN A 61 -19.41 23.12 2.55
C GLN A 61 -18.36 24.07 1.96
N CYS A 62 -18.11 24.01 0.65
CA CYS A 62 -17.18 24.93 -0.01
C CYS A 62 -17.81 26.31 -0.15
N PHE A 63 -19.12 26.40 -0.39
CA PHE A 63 -19.84 27.68 -0.35
C PHE A 63 -19.72 28.37 1.01
N ASP A 64 -19.74 27.61 2.11
CA ASP A 64 -19.58 28.19 3.44
C ASP A 64 -18.12 28.62 3.74
N LYS A 65 -17.14 28.13 2.97
CA LYS A 65 -15.70 28.42 3.14
C LYS A 65 -15.19 29.53 2.22
N PHE A 66 -15.75 29.67 1.03
CA PHE A 66 -15.29 30.60 0.02
C PHE A 66 -16.25 31.78 -0.12
N THR A 67 -15.72 33.00 -0.15
CA THR A 67 -16.50 34.21 -0.48
C THR A 67 -16.60 34.44 -1.98
N GLU A 68 -15.58 33.99 -2.73
CA GLU A 68 -15.45 34.09 -4.18
C GLU A 68 -15.16 32.73 -4.77
N CYS A 69 -15.53 32.51 -6.04
CA CYS A 69 -15.27 31.26 -6.72
C CYS A 69 -13.77 30.96 -6.72
N PRO A 70 -13.32 29.80 -6.21
CA PRO A 70 -11.89 29.48 -6.14
C PRO A 70 -11.24 29.44 -7.52
N ILE A 71 -12.03 29.15 -8.58
CA ILE A 71 -11.56 29.09 -9.98
C ILE A 71 -11.48 30.49 -10.61
N CYS A 72 -12.60 31.23 -10.69
CA CYS A 72 -12.68 32.47 -11.49
C CYS A 72 -12.74 33.78 -10.68
N LYS A 73 -12.81 33.69 -9.34
CA LYS A 73 -12.88 34.83 -8.41
C LYS A 73 -14.16 35.66 -8.46
N GLU A 74 -15.18 35.22 -9.19
CA GLU A 74 -16.50 35.85 -9.16
C GLU A 74 -17.21 35.63 -7.80
N PRO A 75 -18.01 36.60 -7.31
CA PRO A 75 -18.78 36.45 -6.08
C PRO A 75 -19.71 35.24 -6.10
N LEU A 76 -19.75 34.48 -5.02
CA LEU A 76 -20.54 33.27 -4.93
C LEU A 76 -21.98 33.56 -4.50
N VAL A 77 -22.94 33.21 -5.35
CA VAL A 77 -24.37 33.12 -5.00
C VAL A 77 -24.76 31.64 -4.93
N ARG A 78 -25.23 31.19 -3.76
CA ARG A 78 -25.57 29.78 -3.53
C ARG A 78 -26.93 29.45 -4.14
N SER A 79 -26.93 28.52 -5.10
CA SER A 79 -28.14 27.83 -5.56
C SER A 79 -27.88 26.32 -5.57
N GLU A 80 -28.79 25.51 -5.02
CA GLU A 80 -28.63 24.06 -5.03
C GLU A 80 -28.81 23.50 -6.45
N ASN A 81 -27.91 22.62 -6.88
CA ASN A 81 -27.97 21.99 -8.20
C ASN A 81 -28.70 20.64 -8.12
N TYR A 82 -30.03 20.66 -8.15
CA TYR A 82 -30.84 19.43 -8.11
C TYR A 82 -30.60 18.51 -9.32
N GLN A 83 -30.22 19.05 -10.49
CA GLN A 83 -29.89 18.23 -11.66
C GLN A 83 -28.58 17.46 -11.46
N ALA A 84 -27.52 18.14 -11.00
CA ALA A 84 -26.26 17.48 -10.64
C ALA A 84 -26.47 16.44 -9.53
N ARG A 85 -27.36 16.73 -8.57
CA ARG A 85 -27.71 15.75 -7.53
C ARG A 85 -28.31 14.48 -8.11
N LYS A 86 -29.27 14.59 -9.04
CA LYS A 86 -29.87 13.42 -9.72
C LYS A 86 -28.84 12.61 -10.50
N ILE A 87 -27.90 13.29 -11.17
CA ILE A 87 -26.79 12.65 -11.89
C ILE A 87 -25.89 11.87 -10.92
N VAL A 88 -25.51 12.51 -9.80
CA VAL A 88 -24.69 11.88 -8.75
C VAL A 88 -25.41 10.66 -8.18
N GLU A 89 -26.69 10.79 -7.85
CA GLU A 89 -27.53 9.68 -7.35
C GLU A 89 -27.57 8.52 -8.36
N HIS A 90 -27.80 8.81 -9.64
CA HIS A 90 -27.84 7.81 -10.70
C HIS A 90 -26.51 7.04 -10.86
N PHE A 91 -25.37 7.74 -10.86
CA PHE A 91 -24.07 7.07 -10.91
C PHE A 91 -23.72 6.34 -9.61
N LYS A 92 -24.22 6.78 -8.46
CA LYS A 92 -24.04 6.05 -7.19
C LYS A 92 -24.84 4.76 -7.15
N GLU A 93 -26.05 4.74 -7.70
CA GLU A 93 -26.88 3.53 -7.79
C GLU A 93 -26.21 2.43 -8.62
N ASN A 94 -25.59 2.81 -9.74
CA ASN A 94 -24.82 1.89 -10.58
C ASN A 94 -23.43 2.46 -10.94
N PRO A 95 -22.43 2.31 -10.06
CA PRO A 95 -21.10 2.90 -10.27
C PRO A 95 -20.35 2.37 -11.48
N THR A 96 -20.64 1.16 -11.99
CA THR A 96 -19.95 0.63 -13.18
C THR A 96 -20.42 1.32 -14.47
N MET A 97 -21.62 1.89 -14.47
CA MET A 97 -22.14 2.62 -15.62
C MET A 97 -21.28 3.85 -15.96
N ILE A 98 -20.62 4.50 -15.00
CA ILE A 98 -19.75 5.64 -15.30
C ILE A 98 -18.59 5.25 -16.22
N ILE A 99 -17.96 4.10 -15.96
CA ILE A 99 -16.80 3.66 -16.72
C ILE A 99 -17.24 3.01 -18.03
N GLU A 100 -18.37 2.31 -18.05
CA GLU A 100 -18.97 1.79 -19.28
C GLU A 100 -19.33 2.92 -20.25
N LYS A 101 -20.03 3.96 -19.76
CA LYS A 101 -20.37 5.15 -20.56
C LYS A 101 -19.10 5.86 -21.04
N TRP A 102 -18.14 6.13 -20.16
CA TRP A 102 -16.88 6.79 -20.53
C TRP A 102 -16.07 5.97 -21.54
N TRP A 103 -15.92 4.66 -21.33
CA TRP A 103 -15.14 3.78 -22.18
C TRP A 103 -15.72 3.64 -23.59
N ASN A 104 -17.05 3.67 -23.71
CA ASN A 104 -17.77 3.58 -24.98
C ASN A 104 -18.11 4.93 -25.60
N SER A 105 -17.76 6.03 -24.94
CA SER A 105 -18.07 7.36 -25.41
C SER A 105 -17.27 7.74 -26.66
N THR A 106 -17.91 8.50 -27.53
CA THR A 106 -17.28 9.18 -28.66
C THR A 106 -17.34 10.68 -28.43
N ALA A 107 -16.39 11.45 -28.95
CA ALA A 107 -16.33 12.90 -28.73
C ALA A 107 -17.54 13.68 -29.28
N ASN A 108 -18.41 13.01 -30.05
CA ASN A 108 -19.57 13.57 -30.75
C ASN A 108 -20.90 13.35 -30.01
N GLY A 109 -20.86 12.95 -28.73
CA GLY A 109 -22.05 12.85 -27.90
C GLY A 109 -22.78 14.18 -27.73
N SER A 110 -24.09 14.12 -27.52
CA SER A 110 -24.84 15.29 -27.03
C SER A 110 -24.44 15.56 -25.57
N GLU A 111 -24.41 16.83 -25.20
CA GLU A 111 -23.68 17.31 -24.03
C GLU A 111 -24.39 18.50 -23.40
N THR A 112 -24.41 18.63 -22.07
CA THR A 112 -25.14 19.72 -21.41
C THR A 112 -24.41 21.06 -21.53
N CYS A 113 -25.12 22.10 -21.99
CA CYS A 113 -24.62 23.46 -21.99
C CYS A 113 -24.35 23.94 -20.56
N SER A 114 -23.14 24.42 -20.29
CA SER A 114 -22.74 24.98 -18.98
C SER A 114 -23.49 26.26 -18.62
N HIS A 115 -24.15 26.93 -19.58
CA HIS A 115 -24.89 28.16 -19.35
C HIS A 115 -26.39 27.93 -19.15
N CYS A 116 -27.08 27.29 -20.11
CA CYS A 116 -28.52 27.07 -20.05
C CYS A 116 -28.93 25.70 -19.52
N HIS A 117 -27.99 24.78 -19.28
CA HIS A 117 -28.24 23.41 -18.81
C HIS A 117 -29.13 22.55 -19.71
N ASN A 118 -29.34 22.95 -20.97
CA ASN A 118 -29.99 22.13 -21.99
C ASN A 118 -28.97 21.26 -22.74
N ASP A 119 -29.45 20.13 -23.26
CA ASP A 119 -28.64 19.25 -24.10
C ASP A 119 -28.26 19.94 -25.42
N ALA A 120 -26.96 20.01 -25.68
CA ALA A 120 -26.35 20.53 -26.88
C ALA A 120 -25.78 19.38 -27.70
N LYS A 121 -26.35 19.15 -28.89
CA LYS A 121 -25.86 18.11 -29.82
C LYS A 121 -24.43 18.34 -30.31
N LYS A 122 -23.97 19.59 -30.31
CA LYS A 122 -22.63 20.00 -30.71
C LYS A 122 -22.15 21.10 -29.77
N PRO A 123 -21.64 20.73 -28.59
CA PRO A 123 -21.18 21.71 -27.62
C PRO A 123 -19.97 22.45 -28.19
N ARG A 124 -19.90 23.76 -27.93
CA ARG A 124 -18.84 24.64 -28.41
C ARG A 124 -18.04 25.22 -27.27
N PHE A 125 -16.77 25.44 -27.52
CA PHE A 125 -15.84 26.16 -26.69
C PHE A 125 -15.60 27.56 -27.26
N CYS A 126 -15.62 28.55 -26.38
CA CYS A 126 -15.10 29.87 -26.69
C CYS A 126 -13.57 29.86 -26.55
N VAL A 127 -12.86 29.80 -27.68
CA VAL A 127 -11.40 29.77 -27.71
C VAL A 127 -10.81 31.09 -27.20
N THR A 128 -11.42 32.21 -27.57
CA THR A 128 -11.03 33.54 -27.06
C THR A 128 -11.03 33.56 -25.53
N CYS A 129 -12.12 33.14 -24.88
CA CYS A 129 -12.23 33.04 -23.43
C CYS A 129 -11.28 31.99 -22.84
N GLY A 130 -11.19 30.82 -23.46
CA GLY A 130 -10.36 29.70 -23.00
C GLY A 130 -8.88 30.08 -22.95
N LEU A 131 -8.37 30.74 -23.99
CA LEU A 131 -7.01 31.29 -23.99
C LEU A 131 -6.85 32.41 -22.94
N GLN A 132 -7.91 33.15 -22.58
CA GLN A 132 -7.82 34.34 -21.71
C GLN A 132 -7.64 33.91 -20.27
N LYS A 133 -8.43 32.90 -19.91
CA LYS A 133 -8.42 32.24 -18.60
C LYS A 133 -7.29 31.21 -18.49
N LYS A 134 -6.47 31.03 -19.53
CA LYS A 134 -5.38 30.03 -19.63
C LYS A 134 -5.88 28.59 -19.50
N TYR A 135 -7.14 28.35 -19.85
CA TYR A 135 -7.72 27.01 -19.96
C TYR A 135 -7.33 26.32 -21.26
N LEU A 136 -7.03 27.10 -22.30
CA LEU A 136 -6.37 26.68 -23.52
C LEU A 136 -4.96 27.28 -23.57
N MET A 137 -4.03 26.55 -24.16
CA MET A 137 -2.67 26.97 -24.44
C MET A 137 -2.30 26.63 -25.89
N MET A 138 -1.51 27.47 -26.55
CA MET A 138 -1.03 27.16 -27.90
C MET A 138 0.23 26.30 -27.83
N CYS A 139 0.17 25.10 -28.38
CA CYS A 139 1.25 24.11 -28.34
C CYS A 139 1.65 23.64 -29.74
N ARG A 140 2.92 23.27 -29.93
CA ARG A 140 3.39 22.58 -31.14
C ARG A 140 3.01 21.11 -31.06
N VAL A 141 1.94 20.72 -31.74
CA VAL A 141 1.44 19.33 -31.82
C VAL A 141 1.87 18.68 -33.15
N PRO A 142 2.10 17.36 -33.19
CA PRO A 142 2.36 16.65 -34.45
C PRO A 142 1.24 16.87 -35.48
N LYS A 143 1.60 16.91 -36.78
CA LYS A 143 0.63 16.88 -37.87
C LYS A 143 -0.14 15.56 -37.80
N ASP A 144 -1.45 15.65 -37.58
CA ASP A 144 -2.39 14.54 -37.43
C ASP A 144 -3.15 14.22 -38.74
N GLY A 145 -2.78 14.86 -39.86
CA GLY A 145 -3.44 14.70 -41.15
C GLY A 145 -4.78 15.42 -41.29
N ILE A 146 -5.30 16.03 -40.22
CA ILE A 146 -6.55 16.78 -40.24
C ILE A 146 -6.23 18.24 -40.50
N GLU A 147 -6.60 18.75 -41.67
CA GLU A 147 -6.59 20.20 -41.93
C GLU A 147 -7.66 20.86 -41.06
N ARG A 148 -7.19 21.69 -40.13
CA ARG A 148 -8.02 22.58 -39.32
C ARG A 148 -7.53 24.00 -39.58
N ASP A 149 -8.46 24.93 -39.71
CA ASP A 149 -8.13 26.35 -39.77
C ASP A 149 -7.95 26.88 -38.34
N ASP A 150 -6.69 26.96 -37.91
CA ASP A 150 -6.30 27.49 -36.60
C ASP A 150 -5.83 28.97 -36.69
N ALA A 151 -6.10 29.66 -37.82
CA ALA A 151 -5.56 30.99 -38.08
C ALA A 151 -6.06 32.03 -37.06
N GLU A 152 -7.36 32.00 -36.75
CA GLU A 152 -7.99 32.90 -35.77
C GLU A 152 -7.40 32.72 -34.36
N GLU A 153 -7.16 31.48 -33.94
CA GLU A 153 -6.57 31.14 -32.65
C GLU A 153 -5.11 31.58 -32.55
N GLN A 154 -4.37 31.39 -33.64
CA GLN A 154 -2.99 31.85 -33.74
C GLN A 154 -2.92 33.38 -33.71
N GLU A 155 -3.85 34.07 -34.37
CA GLU A 155 -3.94 35.53 -34.34
C GLU A 155 -4.33 36.04 -32.95
N GLU A 156 -5.35 35.46 -32.29
CA GLU A 156 -5.74 35.81 -30.93
C GLU A 156 -4.60 35.55 -29.93
N TRP A 157 -3.89 34.43 -30.06
CA TRP A 157 -2.71 34.14 -29.23
C TRP A 157 -1.58 35.15 -29.47
N LYS A 158 -1.27 35.50 -30.72
CA LYS A 158 -0.28 36.54 -31.05
C LYS A 158 -0.67 37.89 -30.46
N ARG A 159 -1.93 38.30 -30.66
CA ARG A 159 -2.50 39.54 -30.09
C ARG A 159 -2.31 39.58 -28.58
N ARG A 160 -2.52 38.45 -27.88
CA ARG A 160 -2.28 38.35 -26.43
C ARG A 160 -0.82 38.35 -26.04
N GLN A 161 0.04 37.65 -26.77
CA GLN A 161 1.47 37.71 -26.54
C GLN A 161 1.98 39.15 -26.70
N GLU A 162 1.46 39.89 -27.68
CA GLU A 162 1.75 41.31 -27.87
C GLU A 162 1.21 42.18 -26.73
N GLU A 163 -0.03 41.96 -26.26
CA GLU A 163 -0.58 42.66 -25.10
C GLU A 163 0.17 42.36 -23.80
N GLU A 164 0.47 41.08 -23.53
CA GLU A 164 1.26 40.65 -22.37
C GLU A 164 2.67 41.22 -22.47
N THR A 165 3.29 41.22 -23.66
CA THR A 165 4.59 41.86 -23.91
C THR A 165 4.51 43.37 -23.73
N ARG A 166 3.40 44.02 -24.10
CA ARG A 166 3.20 45.47 -23.90
C ARG A 166 2.97 45.82 -22.43
N LYS A 167 2.27 44.95 -21.69
CA LYS A 167 2.08 45.05 -20.23
C LYS A 167 3.37 44.74 -19.46
N SER A 168 4.14 43.73 -19.90
CA SER A 168 5.39 43.28 -19.28
C SER A 168 6.60 44.12 -19.70
N LYS A 169 6.55 44.86 -20.82
CA LYS A 169 7.54 45.93 -21.13
C LYS A 169 7.50 47.07 -20.11
N LYS A 170 6.51 47.10 -19.20
CA LYS A 170 6.51 47.96 -18.00
C LYS A 170 7.25 47.35 -16.80
N TYR A 171 7.67 46.08 -16.89
CA TYR A 171 8.49 45.33 -15.93
C TYR A 171 9.68 44.69 -16.65
N LEU A 172 10.73 45.50 -16.74
CA LEU A 172 12.08 45.10 -17.13
C LEU A 172 12.54 43.80 -16.43
N ILE A 173 13.18 42.95 -17.24
CA ILE A 173 14.21 41.95 -16.91
C ILE A 173 13.71 40.50 -16.71
N VAL A 174 14.35 39.63 -17.49
CA VAL A 174 14.37 38.16 -17.50
C VAL A 174 13.28 37.47 -18.34
N ASN A 175 13.60 37.17 -19.60
CA ASN A 175 13.62 35.78 -20.07
C ASN A 175 14.30 35.67 -21.44
N GLU A 176 15.62 35.65 -21.39
CA GLU A 176 16.55 35.19 -22.44
C GLU A 176 16.57 33.64 -22.56
N PHE A 177 15.52 32.95 -22.10
CA PHE A 177 15.46 31.48 -22.00
C PHE A 177 14.38 30.84 -22.88
N LEU A 178 14.11 31.41 -24.06
CA LEU A 178 13.48 30.64 -25.13
C LEU A 178 14.57 30.09 -26.04
N PRO A 179 14.73 28.75 -26.13
CA PRO A 179 15.74 28.16 -26.99
C PRO A 179 15.49 28.63 -28.43
N LYS A 180 16.47 29.35 -29.00
CA LYS A 180 16.64 29.45 -30.46
C LYS A 180 17.10 28.07 -30.96
N SER A 181 16.24 27.06 -30.91
CA SER A 181 16.54 25.78 -31.58
C SER A 181 16.14 25.90 -33.05
N ASN A 182 17.10 26.35 -33.84
CA ASN A 182 17.17 26.08 -35.27
C ASN A 182 17.29 24.56 -35.49
N SER A 183 16.62 24.08 -36.53
CA SER A 183 16.64 22.71 -37.06
C SER A 183 16.05 21.64 -36.13
N TRP A 184 15.52 20.58 -36.73
CA TRP A 184 14.82 19.42 -36.12
C TRP A 184 13.32 19.64 -35.85
N TYR A 185 12.49 18.98 -36.68
CA TYR A 185 11.01 18.78 -36.64
C TYR A 185 10.11 19.73 -37.47
N ASP A 186 10.05 19.50 -38.78
CA ASP A 186 9.12 20.09 -39.77
C ASP A 186 7.68 19.49 -39.72
N ASP A 187 7.41 18.62 -38.75
CA ASP A 187 6.16 17.85 -38.68
C ASP A 187 5.20 18.31 -37.58
N LYS A 188 5.41 19.51 -36.98
CA LYS A 188 4.53 20.02 -35.92
C LYS A 188 3.83 21.32 -36.32
N LYS A 189 2.53 21.44 -36.03
CA LYS A 189 1.71 22.67 -36.21
C LYS A 189 1.39 23.30 -34.85
N MET A 190 1.25 24.62 -34.81
CA MET A 190 0.84 25.37 -33.59
C MET A 190 -0.68 25.33 -33.47
N ARG A 191 -1.19 24.74 -32.39
CA ARG A 191 -2.63 24.58 -32.23
C ARG A 191 -3.07 24.65 -30.75
N PRO A 192 -4.34 25.01 -30.45
CA PRO A 192 -4.82 25.16 -29.07
C PRO A 192 -5.01 23.80 -28.39
N VAL A 193 -4.42 23.60 -27.21
CA VAL A 193 -4.50 22.38 -26.38
C VAL A 193 -5.05 22.75 -25.01
N PHE A 194 -5.80 21.85 -24.39
CA PHE A 194 -6.32 22.06 -23.04
C PHE A 194 -5.19 22.12 -22.01
N GLY A 195 -5.13 23.23 -21.28
CA GLY A 195 -4.14 23.50 -20.23
C GLY A 195 -4.69 23.37 -18.80
N CYS A 196 -5.92 22.89 -18.65
CA CYS A 196 -6.61 22.79 -17.36
C CYS A 196 -7.21 21.39 -17.16
N PRO A 197 -7.54 21.00 -15.91
CA PRO A 197 -8.25 19.76 -15.62
C PRO A 197 -9.61 19.68 -16.32
N PHE A 198 -10.08 18.45 -16.60
CA PHE A 198 -11.33 18.20 -17.31
C PHE A 198 -12.54 18.94 -16.72
N ASN A 199 -12.69 18.96 -15.39
CA ASN A 199 -13.79 19.64 -14.73
C ASN A 199 -13.83 21.15 -14.96
N VAL A 200 -12.67 21.78 -15.18
CA VAL A 200 -12.62 23.21 -15.54
C VAL A 200 -13.01 23.40 -16.99
N MET A 201 -12.43 22.60 -17.89
CA MET A 201 -12.71 22.61 -19.32
C MET A 201 -14.20 22.40 -19.61
N ALA A 202 -14.77 21.33 -19.09
CA ALA A 202 -16.15 20.94 -19.34
C ALA A 202 -17.19 21.96 -18.82
N ASN A 203 -16.84 22.76 -17.79
CA ASN A 203 -17.65 23.91 -17.36
C ASN A 203 -17.61 25.11 -18.33
N GLN A 204 -16.95 25.02 -19.49
CA GLN A 204 -16.91 26.07 -20.52
C GLN A 204 -17.64 25.69 -21.81
N LEU A 205 -18.29 24.53 -21.85
CA LEU A 205 -19.02 24.08 -23.03
C LEU A 205 -20.38 24.74 -23.13
N LEU A 206 -20.72 25.23 -24.33
CA LEU A 206 -21.90 26.03 -24.59
C LEU A 206 -22.73 25.44 -25.73
N CYS A 207 -24.06 25.55 -25.65
CA CYS A 207 -24.91 25.31 -26.81
C CYS A 207 -24.77 26.44 -27.84
N ALA A 208 -25.33 26.22 -29.04
CA ALA A 208 -25.33 27.23 -30.10
C ALA A 208 -25.93 28.56 -29.60
N ASP A 209 -27.09 28.50 -28.95
CA ASP A 209 -27.84 29.69 -28.55
C ASP A 209 -27.06 30.52 -27.52
N CYS A 210 -26.50 29.89 -26.48
CA CYS A 210 -25.67 30.58 -25.50
C CYS A 210 -24.35 31.11 -26.09
N CYS A 211 -23.83 30.50 -27.16
CA CYS A 211 -22.71 31.07 -27.89
C CYS A 211 -23.10 32.36 -28.60
N PHE A 212 -24.24 32.36 -29.30
CA PHE A 212 -24.73 33.56 -29.99
C PHE A 212 -25.05 34.69 -29.01
N GLU A 213 -25.65 34.39 -27.86
CA GLU A 213 -26.06 35.41 -26.89
C GLU A 213 -24.89 36.05 -26.11
N HIS A 214 -23.81 35.31 -25.86
CA HIS A 214 -22.73 35.76 -24.96
C HIS A 214 -21.34 35.84 -25.60
N HIS A 215 -21.19 35.33 -26.82
CA HIS A 215 -19.89 35.14 -27.48
C HIS A 215 -19.94 35.44 -28.99
N GLU A 216 -20.84 36.34 -29.42
CA GLU A 216 -21.07 36.70 -30.83
C GLU A 216 -19.78 37.08 -31.59
N ASP A 217 -18.83 37.77 -30.92
CA ASP A 217 -17.55 38.22 -31.50
C ASP A 217 -16.35 37.32 -31.13
N HIS A 218 -16.57 36.17 -30.50
CA HIS A 218 -15.48 35.31 -30.06
C HIS A 218 -15.25 34.14 -31.02
N ALA A 219 -13.99 33.69 -31.11
CA ALA A 219 -13.66 32.47 -31.84
C ALA A 219 -14.27 31.26 -31.11
N LEU A 220 -15.16 30.55 -31.81
CA LEU A 220 -15.86 29.38 -31.30
C LEU A 220 -15.43 28.13 -32.07
N ARG A 221 -15.21 27.04 -31.34
CA ARG A 221 -14.87 25.74 -31.91
C ARG A 221 -15.68 24.64 -31.24
N THR A 222 -16.10 23.63 -31.99
CA THR A 222 -16.64 22.40 -31.39
C THR A 222 -15.53 21.63 -30.68
N SER A 223 -15.89 20.69 -29.81
CA SER A 223 -14.95 19.72 -29.22
C SER A 223 -14.09 19.06 -30.31
N GLU A 224 -14.72 18.55 -31.37
CA GLU A 224 -14.08 17.93 -32.54
C GLU A 224 -13.04 18.84 -33.22
N GLN A 225 -13.30 20.14 -33.28
CA GLN A 225 -12.38 21.10 -33.89
C GLN A 225 -11.18 21.42 -32.98
N LEU A 226 -11.33 21.33 -31.66
CA LEU A 226 -10.22 21.56 -30.71
C LEU A 226 -9.42 20.30 -30.39
N MET A 227 -10.02 19.12 -30.55
CA MET A 227 -9.44 17.90 -30.01
C MET A 227 -8.40 17.28 -30.94
N TYR A 228 -7.18 17.19 -30.41
CA TYR A 228 -6.12 16.32 -30.89
C TYR A 228 -6.45 14.90 -30.45
N ILE A 229 -7.17 14.14 -31.29
CA ILE A 229 -7.54 12.74 -31.04
C ILE A 229 -8.61 12.65 -29.94
N ASP A 230 -9.71 11.92 -30.19
CA ASP A 230 -10.74 11.60 -29.18
C ASP A 230 -10.15 11.11 -27.83
N ALA A 231 -8.96 10.53 -27.91
CA ALA A 231 -8.15 10.10 -26.78
C ALA A 231 -7.83 11.20 -25.75
N ASP A 232 -7.58 12.46 -26.16
CA ASP A 232 -7.16 13.52 -25.22
C ASP A 232 -8.30 13.94 -24.28
N TRP A 233 -9.53 13.94 -24.79
CA TRP A 233 -10.72 14.22 -23.99
C TRP A 233 -11.02 13.09 -23.02
N ASN A 234 -11.01 11.85 -23.49
CA ASN A 234 -11.20 10.68 -22.65
C ASN A 234 -10.09 10.58 -21.58
N LYS A 235 -8.84 10.86 -21.96
CA LYS A 235 -7.68 10.96 -21.06
C LYS A 235 -7.85 12.04 -20.01
N SER A 236 -8.45 13.17 -20.37
CA SER A 236 -8.72 14.27 -19.43
C SER A 236 -9.78 13.87 -18.40
N ALA A 237 -10.83 13.15 -18.81
CA ALA A 237 -11.89 12.66 -17.91
C ALA A 237 -11.46 11.48 -17.02
N LEU A 238 -10.47 10.68 -17.47
CA LEU A 238 -10.00 9.45 -16.83
C LEU A 238 -9.76 9.57 -15.32
N LYS A 239 -9.15 10.67 -14.86
CA LYS A 239 -8.87 10.87 -13.44
C LYS A 239 -10.18 10.93 -12.63
N ILE A 240 -11.19 11.63 -13.12
CA ILE A 240 -12.49 11.75 -12.46
C ILE A 240 -13.20 10.40 -12.45
N VAL A 241 -13.27 9.73 -13.60
CA VAL A 241 -13.95 8.43 -13.75
C VAL A 241 -13.30 7.36 -12.87
N SER A 242 -11.97 7.24 -12.92
CA SER A 242 -11.23 6.25 -12.13
C SER A 242 -11.28 6.52 -10.63
N ASP A 243 -11.16 7.78 -10.20
CA ASP A 243 -11.26 8.12 -8.79
C ASP A 243 -12.69 7.92 -8.27
N PHE A 244 -13.73 8.21 -9.07
CA PHE A 244 -15.14 8.05 -8.68
C PHE A 244 -15.51 6.58 -8.52
N ILE A 245 -15.25 5.74 -9.53
CA ILE A 245 -15.57 4.31 -9.45
C ILE A 245 -14.80 3.63 -8.30
N TRP A 246 -13.54 4.02 -8.08
CA TRP A 246 -12.76 3.53 -6.95
C TRP A 246 -13.38 3.94 -5.61
N TYR A 247 -13.72 5.22 -5.47
CA TYR A 247 -14.32 5.77 -4.25
C TYR A 247 -15.65 5.07 -3.93
N GLU A 248 -16.54 4.97 -4.91
CA GLU A 248 -17.85 4.33 -4.75
C GLU A 248 -17.70 2.84 -4.44
N LEU A 249 -16.94 2.07 -5.22
CA LEU A 249 -16.79 0.63 -4.96
C LEU A 249 -16.06 0.34 -3.64
N ARG A 250 -15.12 1.18 -3.21
CA ARG A 250 -14.45 1.03 -1.90
C ARG A 250 -15.41 1.25 -0.72
N SER A 251 -16.45 2.07 -0.90
CA SER A 251 -17.51 2.25 0.09
C SER A 251 -18.46 1.05 0.17
N ARG A 252 -18.60 0.28 -0.92
CA ARG A 252 -19.42 -0.94 -0.97
C ARG A 252 -18.70 -2.09 -0.28
N LYS A 253 -19.36 -2.68 0.72
CA LYS A 253 -18.88 -3.85 1.46
C LYS A 253 -19.95 -4.92 1.51
N SER A 254 -19.56 -6.17 1.26
CA SER A 254 -20.35 -7.35 1.56
C SER A 254 -20.00 -7.87 2.96
N LYS A 255 -20.89 -8.66 3.57
CA LYS A 255 -20.49 -9.49 4.73
C LYS A 255 -19.46 -10.56 4.34
N CYS A 256 -19.37 -10.91 3.06
CA CYS A 256 -18.29 -11.72 2.52
C CYS A 256 -17.08 -10.84 2.16
N LEU A 257 -16.01 -10.93 2.95
CA LEU A 257 -14.75 -10.22 2.68
C LEU A 257 -14.13 -10.63 1.34
N ILE A 258 -14.19 -11.91 0.96
CA ILE A 258 -13.63 -12.38 -0.31
C ILE A 258 -14.32 -11.72 -1.51
N LYS A 259 -15.66 -11.62 -1.50
CA LYS A 259 -16.41 -10.91 -2.56
C LYS A 259 -16.00 -9.43 -2.62
N THR A 260 -15.86 -8.79 -1.46
CA THR A 260 -15.44 -7.39 -1.36
C THR A 260 -14.04 -7.18 -1.94
N MET A 261 -13.07 -8.00 -1.51
CA MET A 261 -11.68 -7.95 -2.01
C MET A 261 -11.59 -8.24 -3.50
N ARG A 262 -12.37 -9.20 -4.02
CA ARG A 262 -12.43 -9.52 -5.44
C ARG A 262 -12.94 -8.33 -6.26
N LEU A 263 -14.05 -7.72 -5.82
CA LEU A 263 -14.62 -6.52 -6.46
C LEU A 263 -13.59 -5.39 -6.53
N HIS A 264 -12.93 -5.10 -5.40
CA HIS A 264 -11.90 -4.06 -5.33
C HIS A 264 -10.70 -4.41 -6.23
N ARG A 265 -10.28 -5.67 -6.27
CA ARG A 265 -9.15 -6.10 -7.11
C ARG A 265 -9.46 -6.02 -8.61
N THR A 266 -10.66 -6.41 -9.03
CA THR A 266 -11.08 -6.24 -10.43
C THR A 266 -11.13 -4.76 -10.81
N CYS A 267 -11.63 -3.89 -9.92
CA CYS A 267 -11.65 -2.44 -10.15
C CYS A 267 -10.24 -1.86 -10.26
N GLU A 268 -9.33 -2.27 -9.39
CA GLU A 268 -7.92 -1.87 -9.44
C GLU A 268 -7.25 -2.27 -10.77
N LYS A 269 -7.47 -3.52 -11.24
CA LYS A 269 -7.00 -3.99 -12.54
C LYS A 269 -7.55 -3.12 -13.67
N LEU A 270 -8.87 -2.91 -13.69
CA LEU A 270 -9.54 -2.08 -14.68
C LEU A 270 -8.94 -0.67 -14.74
N ILE A 271 -8.85 0.02 -13.59
CA ILE A 271 -8.28 1.38 -13.48
C ILE A 271 -6.83 1.40 -13.99
N HIS A 272 -6.02 0.40 -13.65
CA HIS A 272 -4.64 0.30 -14.11
C HIS A 272 -4.58 0.23 -15.63
N PHE A 273 -5.35 -0.67 -16.23
CA PHE A 273 -5.32 -0.89 -17.68
C PHE A 273 -5.82 0.32 -18.45
N VAL A 274 -6.94 0.92 -18.04
CA VAL A 274 -7.44 2.13 -18.71
C VAL A 274 -6.49 3.31 -18.54
N LYS A 275 -5.84 3.47 -17.38
CA LYS A 275 -4.81 4.49 -17.19
C LYS A 275 -3.64 4.28 -18.14
N CYS A 276 -3.17 3.05 -18.25
CA CYS A 276 -2.05 2.76 -19.13
C CYS A 276 -2.41 2.99 -20.60
N PHE A 277 -3.61 2.55 -21.04
CA PHE A 277 -4.13 2.76 -22.40
C PHE A 277 -4.05 4.22 -22.86
N TYR A 278 -4.44 5.18 -22.00
CA TYR A 278 -4.41 6.60 -22.34
C TYR A 278 -3.08 7.32 -22.05
N THR A 279 -2.15 6.73 -21.28
CA THR A 279 -0.82 7.34 -21.03
C THR A 279 0.21 7.04 -22.12
N TYR A 280 0.07 5.95 -22.88
CA TYR A 280 1.09 5.50 -23.85
C TYR A 280 1.17 6.30 -25.15
N THR A 281 0.36 7.35 -25.32
CA THR A 281 0.37 8.19 -26.52
C THR A 281 1.59 9.11 -26.64
N GLU A 282 2.40 9.28 -25.59
CA GLU A 282 3.64 10.08 -25.65
C GLU A 282 4.92 9.23 -25.62
N PRO A 283 5.78 9.29 -26.67
CA PRO A 283 7.02 8.51 -26.75
C PRO A 283 8.06 8.79 -25.65
N SER A 284 7.97 9.94 -24.96
CA SER A 284 9.01 10.43 -24.04
C SER A 284 9.00 9.79 -22.65
N ASP A 285 7.91 9.11 -22.27
CA ASP A 285 7.77 8.48 -20.93
C ASP A 285 8.37 7.06 -20.84
N ARG A 286 8.99 6.55 -21.92
CA ARG A 286 9.47 5.17 -22.04
C ARG A 286 10.71 4.83 -21.18
N GLU A 287 11.42 5.82 -20.63
CA GLU A 287 12.80 5.62 -20.14
C GLU A 287 12.98 5.36 -18.63
N SER A 288 11.94 5.44 -17.78
CA SER A 288 12.11 5.12 -16.34
C SER A 288 11.82 3.63 -16.01
N HIS A 289 12.71 2.74 -16.46
CA HIS A 289 12.58 1.28 -16.32
C HIS A 289 12.37 0.74 -14.89
N VAL A 290 12.55 1.56 -13.84
CA VAL A 290 12.51 1.15 -12.44
C VAL A 290 11.22 1.57 -11.70
N LYS A 291 10.39 2.46 -12.26
CA LYS A 291 9.16 2.97 -11.60
C LYS A 291 7.84 2.33 -12.09
N GLY A 292 7.91 1.31 -12.93
CA GLY A 292 6.79 0.84 -13.74
C GLY A 292 5.83 -0.21 -13.14
N ARG A 293 5.80 -0.44 -11.82
CA ARG A 293 4.86 -1.40 -11.20
C ARG A 293 3.96 -0.74 -10.16
N TRP A 294 2.66 -0.96 -10.29
CA TRP A 294 1.65 -0.44 -9.38
C TRP A 294 1.30 -1.50 -8.32
N ARG A 295 1.51 -1.15 -7.04
CA ARG A 295 1.23 -2.04 -5.91
C ARG A 295 -0.27 -2.16 -5.71
N SER A 296 -0.73 -3.33 -5.27
CA SER A 296 -2.13 -3.46 -4.92
C SER A 296 -2.47 -2.67 -3.64
N ASP A 297 -3.50 -1.84 -3.71
CA ASP A 297 -4.11 -1.16 -2.57
C ASP A 297 -5.09 -2.08 -1.81
N VAL A 298 -5.47 -3.22 -2.40
CA VAL A 298 -6.42 -4.18 -1.82
C VAL A 298 -5.71 -5.13 -0.84
N ASN A 299 -4.63 -5.77 -1.29
CA ASN A 299 -3.84 -6.66 -0.43
C ASN A 299 -2.39 -6.79 -0.93
N LYS A 300 -1.43 -6.88 -0.01
CA LYS A 300 0.01 -6.95 -0.31
C LYS A 300 0.47 -8.24 -1.00
N TYR A 301 -0.35 -9.28 -1.12
CA TYR A 301 -0.01 -10.51 -1.84
C TYR A 301 -0.53 -10.55 -3.28
N PHE A 302 -1.43 -9.64 -3.65
CA PHE A 302 -1.79 -9.50 -5.06
C PHE A 302 -0.58 -9.02 -5.85
N GLU A 303 -0.35 -9.65 -7.00
CA GLU A 303 0.75 -9.29 -7.89
C GLU A 303 0.66 -7.81 -8.28
N SER A 304 1.81 -7.12 -8.26
CA SER A 304 1.88 -5.74 -8.74
C SER A 304 1.60 -5.70 -10.23
N LEU A 305 0.75 -4.75 -10.63
CA LEU A 305 0.38 -4.55 -12.02
C LEU A 305 1.52 -3.83 -12.75
N SER A 306 2.01 -4.47 -13.80
CA SER A 306 3.13 -3.99 -14.60
C SER A 306 2.66 -2.97 -15.63
N ARG A 307 3.47 -1.93 -15.88
CA ARG A 307 3.34 -1.07 -17.07
C ARG A 307 3.85 -1.77 -18.34
N LYS A 308 4.77 -2.73 -18.22
CA LYS A 308 5.21 -3.60 -19.32
C LYS A 308 4.08 -4.60 -19.58
N ASN A 309 3.66 -4.76 -20.84
CA ASN A 309 2.51 -5.57 -21.32
C ASN A 309 1.16 -4.83 -21.38
N VAL A 310 1.14 -3.51 -21.27
CA VAL A 310 -0.11 -2.76 -21.52
C VAL A 310 -0.50 -2.84 -22.99
N ASP A 311 0.48 -2.81 -23.90
CA ASP A 311 0.25 -2.89 -25.34
C ASP A 311 -0.41 -4.22 -25.78
N SER A 312 -0.38 -5.25 -24.93
CA SER A 312 -1.08 -6.53 -25.16
C SER A 312 -2.50 -6.57 -24.60
N VAL A 313 -2.96 -5.52 -23.91
CA VAL A 313 -4.30 -5.46 -23.34
C VAL A 313 -5.28 -5.02 -24.41
N SER A 314 -6.18 -5.91 -24.81
CA SER A 314 -7.19 -5.63 -25.82
C SER A 314 -8.39 -4.86 -25.23
N ARG A 315 -9.17 -4.21 -26.10
CA ARG A 315 -10.41 -3.52 -25.68
C ARG A 315 -11.42 -4.51 -25.11
N GLU A 316 -11.49 -5.71 -25.71
CA GLU A 316 -12.34 -6.81 -25.27
C GLU A 316 -12.04 -7.21 -23.83
N TYR A 317 -10.76 -7.25 -23.43
CA TYR A 317 -10.39 -7.55 -22.05
C TYR A 317 -10.86 -6.47 -21.06
N VAL A 318 -10.85 -5.20 -21.48
CA VAL A 318 -11.40 -4.12 -20.65
C VAL A 318 -12.91 -4.26 -20.53
N ASP A 319 -13.60 -4.62 -21.61
CA ASP A 319 -15.05 -4.86 -21.62
C ASP A 319 -15.43 -6.03 -20.71
N GLU A 320 -14.65 -7.12 -20.72
CA GLU A 320 -14.79 -8.26 -19.81
C GLU A 320 -14.65 -7.85 -18.33
N LEU A 321 -13.67 -6.99 -18.01
CA LEU A 321 -13.50 -6.46 -16.65
C LEU A 321 -14.68 -5.59 -16.20
N ILE A 322 -15.24 -4.77 -17.11
CA ILE A 322 -16.43 -3.94 -16.83
C ILE A 322 -17.64 -4.86 -16.56
N GLN A 323 -17.85 -5.88 -17.39
CA GLN A 323 -18.92 -6.85 -17.21
C GLN A 323 -18.75 -7.64 -15.89
N SER A 324 -17.53 -8.10 -15.60
CA SER A 324 -17.17 -8.80 -14.38
C SER A 324 -17.49 -7.96 -13.13
N LEU A 325 -17.15 -6.66 -13.14
CA LEU A 325 -17.51 -5.74 -12.06
C LEU A 325 -19.02 -5.59 -11.88
N SER A 326 -19.77 -5.43 -12.97
CA SER A 326 -21.23 -5.30 -12.91
C SER A 326 -21.88 -6.56 -12.32
N ILE A 327 -21.40 -7.75 -12.70
CA ILE A 327 -21.85 -9.03 -12.14
C ILE A 327 -21.50 -9.13 -10.65
N GLN A 328 -20.25 -8.84 -10.29
CA GLN A 328 -19.79 -8.90 -8.89
C GLN A 328 -20.56 -7.93 -7.99
N LEU A 329 -20.87 -6.72 -8.49
CA LEU A 329 -21.66 -5.73 -7.76
C LEU A 329 -23.10 -6.20 -7.54
N LYS A 330 -23.72 -6.81 -8.57
CA LYS A 330 -25.08 -7.38 -8.48
C LYS A 330 -25.19 -8.47 -7.41
N TYR A 331 -24.16 -9.31 -7.26
CA TYR A 331 -24.15 -10.41 -6.29
C TYR A 331 -23.43 -10.09 -4.96
N LEU A 332 -23.08 -8.82 -4.74
CA LEU A 332 -22.31 -8.42 -3.57
C LEU A 332 -23.06 -8.68 -2.26
N THR A 333 -24.38 -8.45 -2.23
CA THR A 333 -25.25 -8.66 -1.05
C THR A 333 -25.87 -10.05 -0.97
N TYR A 334 -25.55 -10.96 -1.91
CA TYR A 334 -25.98 -12.34 -1.79
C TYR A 334 -25.17 -13.04 -0.68
N HIS A 335 -25.84 -13.85 0.14
CA HIS A 335 -25.25 -14.58 1.27
C HIS A 335 -24.84 -13.65 2.45
N ASP A 336 -25.80 -12.84 2.91
CA ASP A 336 -25.67 -11.87 4.01
C ASP A 336 -25.41 -12.48 5.41
N ASP A 337 -25.15 -13.77 5.52
CA ASP A 337 -24.77 -14.48 6.76
C ASP A 337 -23.31 -14.99 6.72
N CYS A 338 -22.54 -14.64 5.67
CA CYS A 338 -21.14 -15.03 5.55
C CYS A 338 -20.27 -14.48 6.71
N LYS A 339 -19.43 -15.35 7.28
CA LYS A 339 -18.51 -15.05 8.42
C LYS A 339 -17.03 -15.18 8.07
N CYS A 340 -16.66 -15.05 6.79
CA CYS A 340 -15.23 -15.14 6.42
C CYS A 340 -14.40 -13.97 6.96
N ASP A 341 -15.02 -12.80 7.20
CA ASP A 341 -14.35 -11.66 7.87
C ASP A 341 -14.05 -11.98 9.35
N ASP A 342 -14.90 -12.75 10.03
CA ASP A 342 -14.63 -13.21 11.40
C ASP A 342 -13.38 -14.08 11.45
N ILE A 343 -13.21 -14.99 10.48
CA ILE A 343 -12.01 -15.83 10.35
C ILE A 343 -10.78 -14.97 10.07
N TRP A 344 -10.90 -14.00 9.14
CA TRP A 344 -9.83 -13.05 8.85
C TRP A 344 -9.38 -12.29 10.10
N ASN A 345 -10.32 -11.67 10.81
CA ASN A 345 -10.07 -10.88 12.00
C ASN A 345 -9.52 -11.74 13.15
N GLN A 346 -10.07 -12.94 13.35
CA GLN A 346 -9.57 -13.92 14.31
C GLN A 346 -8.10 -14.24 14.03
N MET A 347 -7.78 -14.61 12.79
CA MET A 347 -6.42 -14.96 12.34
C MET A 347 -5.44 -13.81 12.53
N HIS A 348 -5.82 -12.57 12.18
CA HIS A 348 -5.00 -11.39 12.45
C HIS A 348 -4.77 -11.18 13.96
N LYS A 349 -5.81 -11.34 14.80
CA LYS A 349 -5.72 -11.17 16.25
C LYS A 349 -4.73 -12.14 16.90
N ILE A 350 -4.68 -13.38 16.42
CA ILE A 350 -3.72 -14.40 16.89
C ILE A 350 -2.39 -14.39 16.11
N SER A 351 -2.16 -13.36 15.30
CA SER A 351 -0.93 -13.14 14.52
C SER A 351 -0.63 -14.18 13.44
N PHE A 352 -1.66 -14.67 12.75
CA PHE A 352 -1.58 -15.45 11.51
C PHE A 352 -2.08 -14.66 10.28
N GLY A 353 -1.96 -13.32 10.33
CA GLY A 353 -2.45 -12.42 9.28
C GLY A 353 -1.90 -12.75 7.90
N ASN A 354 -0.59 -12.99 7.80
CA ASN A 354 0.06 -13.32 6.52
C ASN A 354 -0.52 -14.59 5.87
N GLN A 355 -0.83 -15.61 6.66
CA GLN A 355 -1.35 -16.89 6.18
C GLN A 355 -2.78 -16.76 5.66
N VAL A 356 -3.65 -16.06 6.39
CA VAL A 356 -5.03 -15.86 5.97
C VAL A 356 -5.11 -14.93 4.76
N GLU A 357 -4.30 -13.87 4.72
CA GLU A 357 -4.19 -12.98 3.58
C GLU A 357 -3.78 -13.74 2.30
N LYS A 358 -2.73 -14.57 2.38
CA LYS A 358 -2.29 -15.42 1.26
C LYS A 358 -3.38 -16.37 0.78
N LEU A 359 -4.09 -17.02 1.71
CA LEU A 359 -5.17 -17.94 1.38
C LEU A 359 -6.30 -17.21 0.62
N PHE A 360 -6.74 -16.06 1.12
CA PHE A 360 -7.81 -15.29 0.49
C PHE A 360 -7.39 -14.80 -0.90
N VAL A 361 -6.16 -14.32 -1.06
CA VAL A 361 -5.62 -13.93 -2.37
C VAL A 361 -5.54 -15.11 -3.32
N LYS A 362 -5.10 -16.29 -2.85
CA LYS A 362 -5.07 -17.52 -3.63
C LYS A 362 -6.47 -17.88 -4.15
N VAL A 363 -7.46 -17.92 -3.25
CA VAL A 363 -8.87 -18.19 -3.60
C VAL A 363 -9.37 -17.17 -4.63
N ILE A 364 -9.10 -15.88 -4.44
CA ILE A 364 -9.53 -14.84 -5.39
C ILE A 364 -8.89 -15.02 -6.77
N ASN A 365 -7.60 -15.34 -6.83
CA ASN A 365 -6.90 -15.56 -8.09
C ASN A 365 -7.44 -16.80 -8.82
N GLU A 366 -7.79 -17.88 -8.11
CA GLU A 366 -8.34 -19.11 -8.67
C GLU A 366 -9.77 -18.95 -9.22
N LEU A 367 -10.52 -17.95 -8.75
CA LEU A 367 -11.87 -17.67 -9.22
C LEU A 367 -11.90 -16.95 -10.57
N GLU A 368 -10.85 -16.21 -10.92
CA GLU A 368 -10.77 -15.39 -12.13
C GLU A 368 -12.05 -14.56 -12.35
N ASP A 369 -12.73 -14.75 -13.48
CA ASP A 369 -13.97 -14.06 -13.88
C ASP A 369 -15.25 -14.89 -13.64
N ARG A 370 -15.17 -16.00 -12.90
CA ARG A 370 -16.34 -16.85 -12.60
C ARG A 370 -17.41 -16.11 -11.82
N GLU A 371 -18.67 -16.28 -12.17
CA GLU A 371 -19.78 -15.80 -11.36
C GLU A 371 -19.83 -16.56 -10.03
N ILE A 372 -19.81 -15.84 -8.90
CA ILE A 372 -19.91 -16.45 -7.57
C ILE A 372 -21.14 -15.88 -6.84
N LYS A 373 -22.04 -16.78 -6.45
CA LYS A 373 -23.21 -16.42 -5.63
C LYS A 373 -22.93 -16.60 -4.15
N ASP A 374 -22.12 -17.60 -3.79
CA ASP A 374 -21.82 -17.96 -2.41
C ASP A 374 -20.38 -17.63 -2.02
N CYS A 375 -20.05 -17.80 -0.74
CA CYS A 375 -18.66 -17.64 -0.28
C CYS A 375 -17.79 -18.76 -0.86
N PRO A 376 -16.69 -18.45 -1.55
CA PRO A 376 -15.83 -19.47 -2.15
C PRO A 376 -14.94 -20.19 -1.12
N LEU A 377 -14.90 -19.73 0.13
CA LEU A 377 -14.15 -20.38 1.21
C LEU A 377 -14.95 -21.60 1.72
N THR A 378 -14.46 -22.80 1.39
CA THR A 378 -15.12 -24.05 1.77
C THR A 378 -15.02 -24.31 3.27
N ASP A 379 -15.89 -25.14 3.84
CA ASP A 379 -15.77 -25.52 5.25
C ASP A 379 -14.48 -26.28 5.56
N MET A 380 -13.94 -27.00 4.56
CA MET A 380 -12.62 -27.63 4.67
C MET A 380 -11.50 -26.58 4.80
N ASP A 381 -11.55 -25.47 4.06
CA ASP A 381 -10.58 -24.39 4.21
C ASP A 381 -10.65 -23.77 5.60
N LYS A 382 -11.88 -23.55 6.11
CA LYS A 382 -12.11 -23.04 7.46
C LYS A 382 -11.55 -23.98 8.52
N GLN A 383 -11.78 -25.29 8.38
CA GLN A 383 -11.24 -26.29 9.30
C GLN A 383 -9.71 -26.35 9.25
N ASN A 384 -9.10 -26.28 8.06
CA ASN A 384 -7.65 -26.26 7.92
C ASN A 384 -7.02 -25.03 8.58
N ILE A 385 -7.67 -23.87 8.47
CA ILE A 385 -7.27 -22.65 9.17
C ILE A 385 -7.32 -22.89 10.68
N GLN A 386 -8.44 -23.41 11.20
CA GLN A 386 -8.63 -23.67 12.63
C GLN A 386 -7.63 -24.69 13.17
N ASN A 387 -7.40 -25.81 12.48
CA ASN A 387 -6.43 -26.82 12.87
C ASN A 387 -5.02 -26.24 12.99
N LYS A 388 -4.61 -25.40 12.03
CA LYS A 388 -3.28 -24.76 12.04
C LYS A 388 -3.14 -23.75 13.18
N VAL A 389 -4.23 -23.08 13.54
CA VAL A 389 -4.29 -22.23 14.73
C VAL A 389 -4.15 -23.07 15.98
N GLU A 390 -4.94 -24.13 16.14
CA GLU A 390 -4.92 -24.98 17.34
C GLU A 390 -3.55 -25.60 17.58
N GLU A 391 -2.89 -26.06 16.52
CA GLU A 391 -1.56 -26.66 16.57
C GLU A 391 -0.50 -25.71 17.17
N VAL A 392 -0.52 -24.44 16.77
CA VAL A 392 0.56 -23.49 17.10
C VAL A 392 0.16 -22.52 18.23
N SER A 393 -1.14 -22.30 18.46
CA SER A 393 -1.64 -21.25 19.34
C SER A 393 -1.78 -21.64 20.81
N LYS A 394 -1.71 -22.93 21.18
CA LYS A 394 -1.98 -23.37 22.56
C LYS A 394 -1.19 -22.57 23.61
N HIS A 395 0.10 -22.32 23.33
CA HIS A 395 0.96 -21.51 24.20
C HIS A 395 1.37 -20.17 23.58
N GLN A 396 0.92 -19.86 22.36
CA GLN A 396 1.30 -18.66 21.59
C GLN A 396 2.81 -18.38 21.59
N ILE A 397 3.65 -19.42 21.56
CA ILE A 397 5.10 -19.29 21.80
C ILE A 397 5.81 -18.41 20.77
N PHE A 398 5.36 -18.43 19.51
CA PHE A 398 5.81 -17.53 18.45
C PHE A 398 5.68 -16.04 18.83
N ARG A 399 4.68 -15.65 19.63
CA ARG A 399 4.46 -14.25 20.03
C ARG A 399 5.37 -13.78 21.17
N ILE A 400 6.29 -14.62 21.66
CA ILE A 400 7.15 -14.29 22.81
C ILE A 400 7.82 -12.92 22.69
N TYR A 401 8.28 -12.55 21.50
CA TYR A 401 8.94 -11.28 21.26
C TYR A 401 8.03 -10.08 21.52
N THR A 402 6.71 -10.21 21.32
CA THR A 402 5.75 -9.12 21.53
C THR A 402 5.51 -8.80 23.01
N ALA A 403 5.91 -9.69 23.92
CA ALA A 403 5.82 -9.49 25.37
C ALA A 403 6.92 -8.59 25.93
N PHE A 404 7.89 -8.16 25.10
CA PHE A 404 9.06 -7.40 25.54
C PHE A 404 9.19 -6.05 24.83
N CYS A 405 9.67 -5.07 25.57
CA CYS A 405 10.17 -3.82 25.01
C CYS A 405 11.56 -4.01 24.42
N TRP A 406 11.70 -3.73 23.12
CA TRP A 406 12.95 -3.91 22.37
C TRP A 406 13.81 -2.64 22.26
N ASN A 407 13.74 -1.72 23.23
CA ASN A 407 14.70 -0.60 23.32
C ASN A 407 16.08 -1.06 23.85
N TYR A 408 16.54 -2.22 23.35
CA TYR A 408 17.85 -2.80 23.63
C TYR A 408 18.99 -1.86 23.16
N THR A 409 18.75 -1.08 22.10
CA THR A 409 19.77 -0.20 21.52
C THR A 409 20.27 0.90 22.45
N GLU A 410 19.44 1.35 23.40
CA GLU A 410 19.83 2.40 24.35
C GLU A 410 20.30 1.83 25.70
N LYS A 411 19.64 0.79 26.22
CA LYS A 411 19.91 0.26 27.57
C LYS A 411 20.60 -1.12 27.61
N GLY A 412 20.78 -1.80 26.47
CA GLY A 412 21.35 -3.14 26.40
C GLY A 412 20.50 -4.24 27.05
N VAL A 413 19.23 -3.95 27.37
CA VAL A 413 18.33 -4.86 28.08
C VAL A 413 16.91 -4.71 27.54
N PHE A 414 16.26 -5.83 27.18
CA PHE A 414 14.84 -5.87 26.84
C PHE A 414 13.99 -6.13 28.09
N HIS A 415 12.95 -5.33 28.34
CA HIS A 415 12.12 -5.46 29.55
C HIS A 415 10.79 -6.13 29.24
N LEU A 416 10.34 -7.05 30.09
CA LEU A 416 9.00 -7.62 29.99
C LEU A 416 7.98 -6.50 30.29
N PHE A 417 6.94 -6.37 29.48
CA PHE A 417 5.92 -5.35 29.75
C PHE A 417 5.19 -5.61 31.08
N ASP A 418 4.75 -4.54 31.74
CA ASP A 418 4.02 -4.58 33.01
C ASP A 418 3.00 -3.42 33.09
N ASN A 419 2.14 -3.44 34.11
CA ASN A 419 1.11 -2.41 34.31
C ASN A 419 1.65 -1.10 34.92
N ASN A 420 2.93 -1.04 35.27
CA ASN A 420 3.52 0.03 36.07
C ASN A 420 4.52 0.85 35.23
N GLU A 421 5.78 0.42 35.21
CA GLU A 421 6.91 1.13 34.61
C GLU A 421 6.99 0.85 33.10
N HIS A 422 6.79 -0.40 32.70
CA HIS A 422 6.95 -0.87 31.33
C HIS A 422 5.60 -1.11 30.67
N LYS A 423 4.70 -0.12 30.67
CA LYS A 423 3.43 -0.23 29.95
C LYS A 423 3.64 -0.31 28.43
N PRO A 424 2.96 -1.23 27.71
CA PRO A 424 3.13 -1.37 26.27
C PRO A 424 2.40 -0.27 25.51
N CYS A 425 3.13 0.45 24.67
CA CYS A 425 2.63 1.42 23.70
C CYS A 425 2.95 0.94 22.30
N VAL A 426 2.01 1.03 21.35
CA VAL A 426 2.24 0.58 19.97
C VAL A 426 2.55 1.75 19.02
N CYS A 427 3.48 1.53 18.10
CA CYS A 427 3.74 2.50 17.04
C CYS A 427 2.51 2.63 16.12
N PRO A 428 2.01 3.84 15.84
CA PRO A 428 0.79 4.02 15.04
C PRO A 428 0.93 3.57 13.58
N ASN A 429 2.17 3.46 13.07
CA ASN A 429 2.42 3.09 11.68
C ASN A 429 2.72 1.59 11.49
N CYS A 430 3.47 0.96 12.40
CA CYS A 430 3.90 -0.44 12.26
C CYS A 430 3.43 -1.37 13.38
N ASN A 431 2.66 -0.87 14.35
CA ASN A 431 2.12 -1.60 15.51
C ASN A 431 3.15 -2.28 16.41
N ILE A 432 4.44 -1.99 16.23
CA ILE A 432 5.47 -2.56 17.10
C ILE A 432 5.45 -1.85 18.45
N SER A 433 5.47 -2.67 19.49
CA SER A 433 5.35 -2.29 20.88
C SER A 433 6.67 -1.74 21.43
N THR A 434 6.57 -0.67 22.20
CA THR A 434 7.64 -0.06 23.01
C THR A 434 7.08 0.23 24.39
N CYS A 435 7.93 0.60 25.36
CA CYS A 435 7.48 0.89 26.71
C CYS A 435 7.16 2.38 26.92
N LEU A 436 6.18 2.71 27.76
CA LEU A 436 5.85 4.10 28.09
C LEU A 436 7.04 4.84 28.71
N GLU A 437 7.83 4.19 29.56
CA GLU A 437 9.07 4.76 30.09
C GLU A 437 10.08 5.11 28.98
N CYS A 438 10.15 4.27 27.94
CA CYS A 438 11.01 4.46 26.77
C CYS A 438 10.56 5.68 25.96
N LEU A 439 9.24 5.90 25.86
CA LEU A 439 8.68 7.10 25.22
C LEU A 439 8.86 8.36 26.07
N LYS A 440 8.73 8.26 27.39
CA LYS A 440 8.91 9.40 28.32
C LYS A 440 10.36 9.86 28.43
N SER A 441 11.32 8.93 28.32
CA SER A 441 12.75 9.25 28.39
C SER A 441 13.30 9.94 27.14
N ASN A 442 12.59 9.87 26.01
CA ASN A 442 13.00 10.53 24.77
C ASN A 442 11.77 11.06 24.00
N TRP A 443 11.47 12.34 24.13
CA TRP A 443 10.35 12.97 23.40
C TRP A 443 10.52 12.98 21.87
N LEU A 444 11.74 12.76 21.37
CA LEU A 444 12.06 12.57 19.95
C LEU A 444 12.13 11.08 19.57
N TYR A 445 11.59 10.18 20.40
CA TYR A 445 11.62 8.75 20.13
C TYR A 445 10.89 8.43 18.84
N LYS A 446 11.66 7.90 17.89
CA LYS A 446 11.19 7.34 16.64
C LYS A 446 11.13 5.84 16.78
N CYS A 447 10.08 5.22 16.27
CA CYS A 447 9.97 3.77 16.23
C CYS A 447 11.22 3.17 15.60
N SER A 448 11.92 2.31 16.34
CA SER A 448 13.16 1.66 15.90
C SER A 448 13.00 0.82 14.62
N PHE A 449 11.76 0.50 14.24
CA PHE A 449 11.43 -0.31 13.09
C PHE A 449 11.01 0.50 11.86
N CYS A 450 10.00 1.38 11.99
CA CYS A 450 9.50 2.17 10.86
C CYS A 450 10.04 3.60 10.77
N GLY A 451 10.66 4.11 11.84
CA GLY A 451 11.21 5.48 11.91
C GLY A 451 10.17 6.57 12.22
N GLU A 452 8.89 6.22 12.31
CA GLU A 452 7.81 7.16 12.63
C GLU A 452 7.96 7.70 14.05
N ALA A 453 7.76 9.00 14.24
CA ALA A 453 7.74 9.58 15.57
C ALA A 453 6.49 9.10 16.32
N PHE A 454 6.63 8.78 17.62
CA PHE A 454 5.45 8.52 18.45
C PHE A 454 4.67 9.80 18.77
N PHE A 455 5.33 10.96 18.63
CA PHE A 455 4.76 12.28 18.87
C PHE A 455 4.77 13.10 17.56
N GLU A 456 3.62 13.58 17.12
CA GLU A 456 3.53 14.72 16.21
C GLU A 456 3.45 15.99 17.06
N VAL A 457 4.47 16.85 16.99
CA VAL A 457 4.43 18.17 17.64
C VAL A 457 3.70 19.14 16.70
N GLY A 458 2.37 19.19 16.81
CA GLY A 458 1.52 20.16 16.13
C GLY A 458 0.57 20.85 17.12
N LEU A 459 0.69 22.18 17.25
CA LEU A 459 -0.24 23.09 17.95
C LEU A 459 -0.99 22.54 19.18
N GLY A 460 -0.26 22.05 20.18
CA GLY A 460 -0.82 21.78 21.52
C GLY A 460 -1.66 20.50 21.66
N ILE A 461 -1.71 19.63 20.64
CA ILE A 461 -2.43 18.36 20.74
C ILE A 461 -1.41 17.25 21.04
N VAL A 462 -1.35 16.82 22.30
CA VAL A 462 -0.63 15.60 22.69
C VAL A 462 -1.47 14.42 22.22
N ARG A 463 -0.99 13.64 21.24
CA ARG A 463 -1.62 12.34 20.93
C ARG A 463 -1.52 11.46 22.17
N GLU A 464 -2.66 11.01 22.70
CA GLU A 464 -2.70 9.98 23.74
C GLU A 464 -2.04 8.70 23.21
N PHE A 465 -1.22 8.06 24.04
CA PHE A 465 -0.59 6.80 23.69
C PHE A 465 -1.66 5.71 23.56
N ASN A 466 -1.61 4.92 22.48
CA ASN A 466 -2.40 3.71 22.39
C ASN A 466 -1.73 2.62 23.24
N GLU A 467 -2.19 2.46 24.48
CA GLU A 467 -1.85 1.31 25.32
C GLU A 467 -2.42 0.03 24.67
N ASP A 468 -1.59 -1.01 24.49
CA ASP A 468 -2.05 -2.29 23.93
C ASP A 468 -2.34 -3.30 25.06
N VAL A 469 -3.60 -3.30 25.49
CA VAL A 469 -4.10 -4.20 26.56
C VAL A 469 -3.89 -5.68 26.21
N ASN A 470 -3.92 -6.06 24.93
CA ASN A 470 -3.73 -7.45 24.52
C ASN A 470 -2.32 -7.97 24.85
N ILE A 471 -1.31 -7.08 24.87
CA ILE A 471 0.05 -7.45 25.22
C ILE A 471 0.16 -7.72 26.72
N LEU A 472 -0.52 -6.93 27.55
CA LEU A 472 -0.58 -7.16 29.00
C LEU A 472 -1.28 -8.48 29.33
N GLU A 473 -2.38 -8.79 28.63
CA GLU A 473 -3.06 -10.09 28.74
C GLU A 473 -2.14 -11.25 28.35
N LEU A 474 -1.38 -11.10 27.25
CA LEU A 474 -0.40 -12.09 26.79
C LEU A 474 0.71 -12.30 27.83
N VAL A 475 1.28 -11.22 28.37
CA VAL A 475 2.27 -11.29 29.44
C VAL A 475 1.71 -12.01 30.66
N GLY A 476 0.48 -11.67 31.08
CA GLY A 476 -0.21 -12.34 32.17
C GLY A 476 -0.42 -13.83 31.92
N LEU A 477 -0.80 -14.20 30.69
CA LEU A 477 -0.93 -15.60 30.26
C LEU A 477 0.39 -16.35 30.37
N TYR A 478 1.49 -15.75 29.90
CA TYR A 478 2.82 -16.33 29.98
C TYR A 478 3.31 -16.51 31.41
N LYS A 479 3.10 -15.52 32.30
CA LYS A 479 3.50 -15.63 33.70
C LYS A 479 2.73 -16.71 34.44
N ARG A 480 1.41 -16.82 34.23
CA ARG A 480 0.56 -17.84 34.87
C ARG A 480 0.91 -19.26 34.43
N ASN A 481 1.26 -19.44 33.16
CA ASN A 481 1.61 -20.74 32.59
C ASN A 481 3.13 -20.90 32.38
N CYS A 482 3.95 -20.18 33.16
CA CYS A 482 5.37 -20.02 32.83
C CYS A 482 6.19 -21.32 32.79
N VAL A 483 5.81 -22.33 33.58
CA VAL A 483 6.47 -23.65 33.58
C VAL A 483 6.07 -24.46 32.35
N ASP A 484 4.77 -24.54 32.02
CA ASP A 484 4.30 -25.19 30.79
C ASP A 484 4.84 -24.49 29.54
N PHE A 485 4.97 -23.15 29.60
CA PHE A 485 5.59 -22.35 28.54
C PHE A 485 7.07 -22.66 28.33
N LEU A 486 7.84 -22.88 29.42
CA LEU A 486 9.23 -23.31 29.34
C LEU A 486 9.34 -24.73 28.75
N GLU A 487 8.48 -25.65 29.18
CA GLU A 487 8.46 -27.03 28.66
C GLU A 487 8.10 -27.08 27.17
N GLU A 488 7.07 -26.33 26.75
CA GLU A 488 6.72 -26.16 25.35
C GLU A 488 7.90 -25.57 24.57
N TRP A 489 8.54 -24.52 25.08
CA TRP A 489 9.74 -23.97 24.45
C TRP A 489 10.89 -24.97 24.37
N TRP A 490 11.06 -25.86 25.34
CA TRP A 490 12.10 -26.86 25.27
C TRP A 490 11.80 -27.89 24.17
N ARG A 491 10.54 -28.33 24.05
CA ARG A 491 10.11 -29.42 23.16
C ARG A 491 9.69 -29.00 21.75
N CYS A 492 9.27 -27.76 21.53
CA CYS A 492 8.68 -27.35 20.26
C CYS A 492 9.70 -27.42 19.11
N GLU A 493 9.21 -27.56 17.89
CA GLU A 493 10.06 -27.36 16.73
C GLU A 493 10.53 -25.89 16.63
N PRO A 494 11.73 -25.63 16.08
CA PRO A 494 12.21 -24.26 15.87
C PRO A 494 11.29 -23.40 14.99
N SER A 495 10.57 -24.03 14.05
CA SER A 495 9.55 -23.39 13.21
C SER A 495 8.47 -22.69 14.05
N HIS A 496 8.07 -23.28 15.19
CA HIS A 496 7.06 -22.72 16.10
C HIS A 496 7.50 -21.42 16.79
N LEU A 497 8.80 -21.07 16.74
CA LEU A 497 9.34 -19.81 17.25
C LEU A 497 9.39 -18.72 16.18
N GLY A 498 8.97 -19.02 14.95
CA GLY A 498 9.08 -18.14 13.81
C GLY A 498 8.08 -17.00 13.84
N PHE A 499 8.55 -15.77 14.09
CA PHE A 499 7.68 -14.59 14.17
C PHE A 499 8.32 -13.35 13.59
N CYS A 500 7.71 -12.78 12.55
CA CYS A 500 8.20 -11.54 11.99
C CYS A 500 7.63 -10.34 12.74
N LEU A 501 8.46 -9.66 13.54
CA LEU A 501 8.08 -8.43 14.24
C LEU A 501 7.62 -7.32 13.29
N SER A 502 8.18 -7.23 12.08
CA SER A 502 7.77 -6.21 11.10
C SER A 502 6.36 -6.42 10.54
N CYS A 503 5.88 -7.66 10.47
CA CYS A 503 4.51 -7.97 10.05
C CYS A 503 3.58 -8.24 11.24
N SER A 504 4.14 -8.37 12.45
CA SER A 504 3.45 -8.94 13.61
C SER A 504 2.70 -10.23 13.27
N SER A 505 3.38 -11.15 12.57
CA SER A 505 2.78 -12.41 12.09
C SER A 505 3.75 -13.58 12.21
N TYR A 506 3.21 -14.75 12.53
CA TYR A 506 3.89 -16.04 12.46
C TYR A 506 4.45 -16.26 11.05
N SER A 507 5.63 -16.87 10.95
CA SER A 507 6.23 -17.24 9.67
C SER A 507 7.28 -18.33 9.84
N GLU A 508 7.21 -19.34 8.98
CA GLU A 508 8.23 -20.40 8.87
C GLU A 508 9.37 -20.01 7.91
N GLU A 509 9.24 -18.88 7.23
CA GLU A 509 10.14 -18.38 6.19
C GLU A 509 10.82 -17.09 6.66
N LEU A 510 11.48 -17.18 7.81
CA LEU A 510 12.30 -16.08 8.32
C LEU A 510 13.61 -15.98 7.54
N GLU A 511 13.99 -14.76 7.25
CA GLU A 511 15.16 -14.35 6.51
C GLU A 511 15.91 -13.26 7.27
N ILE A 512 17.19 -13.11 6.94
CA ILE A 512 17.99 -11.97 7.39
C ILE A 512 18.81 -11.38 6.26
N CYS A 513 19.02 -10.06 6.28
CA CYS A 513 19.98 -9.40 5.41
C CYS A 513 21.39 -9.60 5.96
N VAL A 514 22.18 -10.41 5.25
CA VAL A 514 23.56 -10.76 5.63
C VAL A 514 24.41 -9.50 5.82
N PHE A 515 24.27 -8.51 4.93
CA PHE A 515 24.97 -7.24 5.03
C PHE A 515 24.62 -6.44 6.29
N CYS A 516 23.32 -6.31 6.58
CA CYS A 516 22.88 -5.59 7.77
C CYS A 516 23.35 -6.27 9.05
N GLU A 517 23.45 -7.61 9.04
CA GLU A 517 23.92 -8.38 10.19
C GLU A 517 25.42 -8.21 10.41
N PHE A 518 26.24 -8.21 9.35
CA PHE A 518 27.67 -7.99 9.48
C PHE A 518 28.06 -6.55 9.82
N LEU A 519 27.18 -5.58 9.56
CA LEU A 519 27.33 -4.20 10.02
C LEU A 519 26.90 -3.98 11.47
N ASP A 520 26.18 -4.93 12.05
CA ASP A 520 25.75 -4.81 13.45
C ASP A 520 26.95 -4.93 14.40
N LYS A 521 26.86 -4.27 15.56
CA LYS A 521 27.90 -4.39 16.61
C LYS A 521 27.87 -5.79 17.24
N HIS A 522 26.68 -6.37 17.39
CA HIS A 522 26.47 -7.68 18.00
C HIS A 522 26.17 -8.72 16.92
N LYS A 523 27.13 -8.93 16.02
CA LYS A 523 27.01 -9.86 14.88
C LYS A 523 26.60 -11.24 15.36
N ALA A 524 25.41 -11.67 14.99
CA ALA A 524 24.88 -13.02 15.20
C ALA A 524 25.37 -13.99 14.12
N LEU A 525 25.99 -13.49 13.05
CA LEU A 525 26.59 -14.30 11.98
C LEU A 525 28.10 -14.11 11.94
N LYS A 526 28.80 -15.18 11.56
CA LYS A 526 30.24 -15.22 11.25
C LYS A 526 30.44 -16.06 9.99
N THR A 527 31.54 -15.85 9.27
CA THR A 527 31.95 -16.68 8.13
C THR A 527 32.95 -17.75 8.58
N LYS A 528 33.09 -18.82 7.80
CA LYS A 528 34.22 -19.77 7.89
C LYS A 528 35.05 -19.72 6.59
N PRO A 529 36.37 -19.42 6.64
CA PRO A 529 37.13 -18.95 7.81
C PRO A 529 36.63 -17.58 8.30
N LYS A 530 36.93 -17.23 9.56
CA LYS A 530 36.50 -15.96 10.16
C LYS A 530 37.15 -14.81 9.39
N ILE A 531 36.36 -14.11 8.58
CA ILE A 531 36.80 -12.95 7.83
C ILE A 531 35.84 -11.81 8.13
N GLU A 532 36.38 -10.71 8.65
CA GLU A 532 35.59 -9.63 9.22
C GLU A 532 35.28 -8.49 8.23
N ASN A 533 35.78 -8.60 6.98
CA ASN A 533 35.68 -7.55 5.98
C ASN A 533 34.45 -7.69 5.07
N SER A 534 33.76 -6.57 4.88
CA SER A 534 32.56 -6.44 4.03
C SER A 534 32.81 -6.74 2.55
N ILE A 535 34.06 -6.81 2.10
CA ILE A 535 34.45 -6.94 0.68
C ILE A 535 34.23 -8.38 0.15
N GLN A 536 34.11 -9.38 1.02
CA GLN A 536 33.91 -10.78 0.60
C GLN A 536 32.44 -11.24 0.60
N MET A 537 31.47 -10.34 0.80
CA MET A 537 30.05 -10.72 0.68
C MET A 537 29.65 -11.21 -0.73
N ARG A 538 30.54 -11.02 -1.70
CA ARG A 538 30.44 -11.53 -3.08
C ARG A 538 30.89 -12.98 -3.23
N GLN A 539 31.52 -13.58 -2.22
CA GLN A 539 31.97 -14.96 -2.24
C GLN A 539 30.95 -15.82 -1.49
N ASN A 540 30.58 -16.98 -2.04
CA ASN A 540 29.69 -17.99 -1.44
C ASN A 540 30.31 -18.63 -0.17
N LEU A 541 30.68 -17.81 0.82
CA LEU A 541 31.25 -18.25 2.08
C LEU A 541 30.17 -18.90 2.94
N SER A 542 30.54 -19.99 3.60
CA SER A 542 29.65 -20.66 4.55
C SER A 542 29.40 -19.75 5.77
N LEU A 543 28.13 -19.44 6.02
CA LEU A 543 27.67 -18.68 7.17
C LEU A 543 27.40 -19.63 8.35
N GLU A 544 27.80 -19.19 9.54
CA GLU A 544 27.50 -19.86 10.80
C GLU A 544 26.98 -18.84 11.82
N PHE A 545 26.14 -19.29 12.75
CA PHE A 545 25.71 -18.45 13.87
C PHE A 545 26.83 -18.23 14.89
N ASN A 546 26.88 -17.02 15.44
CA ASN A 546 27.72 -16.64 16.56
C ASN A 546 26.86 -16.65 17.84
N TYR A 547 27.07 -17.65 18.70
CA TYR A 547 26.37 -17.82 19.99
C TYR A 547 26.19 -16.49 20.75
N SER A 548 27.28 -15.73 20.86
CA SER A 548 27.32 -14.50 21.67
C SER A 548 26.46 -13.36 21.11
N GLY A 549 26.20 -13.34 19.81
CA GLY A 549 25.41 -12.30 19.12
C GLY A 549 23.94 -12.66 18.95
N LEU A 550 23.48 -13.82 19.42
CA LEU A 550 22.11 -14.29 19.16
C LEU A 550 21.03 -13.65 20.05
N ASN A 551 21.40 -13.05 21.19
CA ASN A 551 20.42 -12.57 22.18
C ASN A 551 19.45 -11.50 21.64
N ASP A 552 19.90 -10.68 20.68
CA ASP A 552 19.12 -9.61 20.04
C ASP A 552 18.83 -9.91 18.56
N PHE A 553 19.23 -11.10 18.09
CA PHE A 553 19.02 -11.53 16.71
C PHE A 553 17.55 -11.50 16.25
N PRO A 554 16.55 -11.87 17.09
CA PRO A 554 15.15 -11.91 16.64
C PRO A 554 14.57 -10.55 16.25
N ILE A 555 15.14 -9.41 16.67
CA ILE A 555 14.65 -8.10 16.19
C ILE A 555 15.12 -7.77 14.77
N ARG A 556 16.07 -8.55 14.24
CA ARG A 556 16.71 -8.32 12.94
C ARG A 556 16.22 -9.25 11.83
N TRP A 557 15.51 -10.34 12.17
CA TRP A 557 14.90 -11.19 11.17
C TRP A 557 13.65 -10.56 10.54
N GLN A 558 13.29 -10.99 9.34
CA GLN A 558 12.07 -10.60 8.65
C GLN A 558 11.48 -11.82 7.95
N CYS A 559 10.17 -11.88 7.73
CA CYS A 559 9.62 -12.91 6.85
C CYS A 559 9.74 -12.50 5.38
N SER A 560 9.75 -13.51 4.50
CA SER A 560 9.58 -13.36 3.03
C SER A 560 8.36 -12.49 2.64
N ASP A 561 7.39 -12.42 3.55
CA ASP A 561 6.08 -11.79 3.44
C ASP A 561 6.01 -10.31 3.87
N CYS A 562 7.15 -9.72 4.22
CA CYS A 562 7.19 -8.30 4.55
C CYS A 562 6.84 -7.43 3.35
N LYS A 563 6.00 -6.40 3.53
CA LYS A 563 5.54 -5.53 2.43
C LYS A 563 6.69 -4.97 1.58
N LYS A 564 7.80 -4.54 2.21
CA LYS A 564 8.98 -4.05 1.48
C LYS A 564 9.70 -5.17 0.72
N ARG A 565 9.79 -6.36 1.31
CA ARG A 565 10.36 -7.58 0.73
C ARG A 565 9.58 -8.04 -0.50
N LEU A 566 8.25 -8.17 -0.37
CA LEU A 566 7.33 -8.49 -1.47
C LEU A 566 7.43 -7.47 -2.60
N HIS A 567 7.45 -6.18 -2.27
CA HIS A 567 7.58 -5.15 -3.28
C HIS A 567 8.90 -5.24 -4.05
N SER A 568 10.01 -5.46 -3.35
CA SER A 568 11.31 -5.58 -3.99
C SER A 568 11.38 -6.82 -4.90
N ASN A 569 10.80 -7.95 -4.47
CA ASN A 569 10.63 -9.13 -5.34
C ASN A 569 9.89 -8.79 -6.62
N TRP A 570 8.76 -8.09 -6.54
CA TRP A 570 7.96 -7.77 -7.72
C TRP A 570 8.70 -6.86 -8.70
N VAL A 571 9.36 -5.81 -8.21
CA VAL A 571 10.10 -4.88 -9.07
C VAL A 571 11.16 -5.63 -9.89
N HIS A 572 11.80 -6.66 -9.30
CA HIS A 572 12.91 -7.38 -9.91
C HIS A 572 12.57 -8.73 -10.52
N SER A 573 11.31 -9.20 -10.47
CA SER A 573 10.94 -10.53 -10.99
C SER A 573 11.16 -10.72 -12.50
N GLN A 574 11.39 -9.64 -13.25
CA GLN A 574 11.75 -9.68 -14.67
C GLN A 574 13.25 -9.50 -14.94
N CYS A 575 14.03 -9.06 -13.95
CA CYS A 575 15.49 -9.01 -14.05
C CYS A 575 16.07 -10.43 -14.18
N ASP A 576 15.38 -11.46 -13.65
CA ASP A 576 15.77 -12.88 -13.73
C ASP A 576 16.02 -13.39 -15.15
N SER A 577 15.45 -12.75 -16.19
CA SER A 577 15.68 -13.15 -17.59
C SER A 577 17.09 -12.83 -18.11
N SER A 578 17.77 -11.86 -17.51
CA SER A 578 19.13 -11.42 -17.87
C SER A 578 20.23 -12.00 -16.98
N ILE A 579 19.85 -12.81 -15.99
CA ILE A 579 20.73 -13.25 -14.91
C ILE A 579 21.26 -14.68 -15.21
N PRO A 580 22.56 -14.96 -15.02
CA PRO A 580 23.11 -16.30 -15.12
C PRO A 580 22.35 -17.31 -14.23
N GLU A 581 22.15 -18.54 -14.71
CA GLU A 581 21.33 -19.57 -14.07
C GLU A 581 21.57 -19.73 -12.56
N HIS A 582 22.84 -19.69 -12.12
CA HIS A 582 23.22 -19.89 -10.72
C HIS A 582 22.75 -18.77 -9.78
N TRP A 583 22.39 -17.60 -10.32
CA TRP A 583 21.86 -16.48 -9.56
C TRP A 583 20.33 -16.41 -9.61
N LYS A 584 19.66 -17.06 -10.59
CA LYS A 584 18.19 -17.07 -10.67
C LYS A 584 17.60 -17.63 -9.39
N GLY A 585 16.70 -16.88 -8.74
CA GLY A 585 16.07 -17.26 -7.47
C GLY A 585 16.88 -16.99 -6.19
N THR A 586 18.15 -16.57 -6.30
CA THR A 586 18.98 -16.20 -5.13
C THR A 586 18.84 -14.72 -4.74
N TRP A 587 18.34 -13.88 -5.65
CA TRP A 587 18.14 -12.45 -5.43
C TRP A 587 16.93 -12.19 -4.54
N ARG A 588 17.16 -12.11 -3.23
CA ARG A 588 16.14 -11.73 -2.25
C ARG A 588 16.38 -10.30 -1.77
N ARG A 589 16.04 -9.32 -2.60
CA ARG A 589 16.16 -7.88 -2.26
C ARG A 589 15.06 -7.43 -1.28
N GLY A 590 15.31 -6.39 -0.49
CA GLY A 590 14.27 -5.74 0.32
C GLY A 590 14.28 -6.07 1.81
N CYS A 591 15.41 -5.82 2.48
CA CYS A 591 15.48 -5.82 3.94
C CYS A 591 14.67 -4.65 4.54
N ASN A 592 13.85 -4.94 5.56
CA ASN A 592 13.09 -3.91 6.28
C ASN A 592 13.98 -2.92 7.05
N HIS A 593 15.19 -3.31 7.48
CA HIS A 593 16.10 -2.50 8.28
C HIS A 593 16.91 -1.45 7.49
N ILE A 594 16.87 -1.50 6.15
CA ILE A 594 17.66 -0.60 5.30
C ILE A 594 17.20 0.87 5.44
N LEU A 595 15.90 1.17 5.46
CA LEU A 595 15.42 2.56 5.51
C LEU A 595 15.61 3.24 6.88
N THR A 596 15.49 2.50 7.98
CA THR A 596 15.65 3.04 9.34
C THR A 596 17.12 3.19 9.75
N ARG A 597 18.03 2.43 9.13
CA ARG A 597 19.48 2.62 9.33
C ARG A 597 20.05 3.71 8.43
N ILE A 598 19.61 3.83 7.17
CA ILE A 598 20.15 4.79 6.19
C ILE A 598 19.86 6.27 6.55
N LEU A 599 18.81 6.56 7.33
CA LEU A 599 18.57 7.93 7.82
C LEU A 599 19.44 8.31 9.04
N ARG A 600 20.11 7.35 9.70
CA ARG A 600 20.99 7.60 10.86
C ARG A 600 22.45 7.23 10.63
N SER A 601 22.77 6.37 9.67
CA SER A 601 24.15 6.11 9.23
C SER A 601 24.34 6.71 7.84
N LYS A 602 25.31 7.63 7.72
CA LYS A 602 25.87 8.11 6.45
C LYS A 602 26.55 6.95 5.71
N CYS A 603 25.81 5.92 5.33
CA CYS A 603 26.33 4.81 4.55
C CYS A 603 26.65 5.35 3.16
N LYS A 604 27.90 5.77 2.97
CA LYS A 604 28.46 6.18 1.67
C LYS A 604 28.40 5.05 0.63
N CYS A 605 28.13 3.82 1.06
CA CYS A 605 28.07 2.62 0.23
C CYS A 605 26.67 2.37 -0.38
N TYR A 606 25.65 3.18 -0.02
CA TYR A 606 24.33 3.08 -0.64
C TYR A 606 24.26 4.06 -1.82
N ASP A 607 24.39 3.52 -3.03
CA ASP A 607 24.08 4.26 -4.24
C ASP A 607 22.56 4.16 -4.50
N ALA A 608 21.86 5.29 -4.34
CA ALA A 608 20.42 5.38 -4.60
C ALA A 608 20.05 5.16 -6.07
N ASN A 609 21.03 5.22 -6.97
CA ASN A 609 20.89 4.98 -8.40
C ASN A 609 21.47 3.63 -8.83
N ALA A 610 22.08 2.85 -7.93
CA ALA A 610 22.47 1.50 -8.25
C ALA A 610 21.21 0.65 -8.41
N ASP A 611 20.98 0.17 -9.64
CA ASP A 611 20.06 -0.93 -9.94
C ASP A 611 20.49 -2.26 -9.25
N GLU A 612 21.57 -2.23 -8.48
CA GLU A 612 22.20 -3.31 -7.74
C GLU A 612 22.10 -3.05 -6.24
N CYS A 613 20.98 -3.45 -5.62
CA CYS A 613 21.03 -3.75 -4.20
C CYS A 613 21.70 -5.12 -4.05
N GLU A 614 23.03 -5.15 -3.94
CA GLU A 614 23.86 -6.37 -3.76
C GLU A 614 23.55 -7.16 -2.46
N TYR A 615 22.56 -6.73 -1.68
CA TYR A 615 22.31 -7.25 -0.33
C TYR A 615 21.26 -8.37 -0.35
N ASN A 616 21.74 -9.60 -0.44
CA ASN A 616 20.93 -10.82 -0.40
C ASN A 616 20.36 -11.06 1.02
N SER A 617 19.04 -11.17 1.14
CA SER A 617 18.47 -11.84 2.30
C SER A 617 18.62 -13.35 2.16
N ILE A 618 19.01 -14.01 3.24
CA ILE A 618 19.17 -15.46 3.30
C ILE A 618 18.12 -16.03 4.26
N THR A 619 17.48 -17.14 3.88
CA THR A 619 16.57 -17.86 4.77
C THR A 619 17.34 -18.38 5.97
N LEU A 620 16.84 -18.16 7.19
CA LEU A 620 17.52 -18.63 8.40
C LEU A 620 17.76 -20.15 8.38
N LYS A 621 16.78 -20.93 7.90
CA LYS A 621 16.87 -22.39 7.72
C LYS A 621 18.04 -22.86 6.84
N SER A 622 18.57 -21.99 5.98
CA SER A 622 19.72 -22.32 5.12
C SER A 622 21.08 -22.09 5.80
N ILE A 623 21.09 -21.49 7.00
CA ILE A 623 22.28 -21.31 7.81
C ILE A 623 22.42 -22.51 8.76
N ARG A 624 23.62 -23.08 8.82
CA ARG A 624 23.93 -24.24 9.66
C ARG A 624 23.56 -24.00 11.13
N ASN A 625 23.03 -25.02 11.80
CA ASN A 625 22.59 -24.98 13.21
C ASN A 625 21.45 -23.97 13.50
N TYR A 626 20.66 -23.62 12.49
CA TYR A 626 19.45 -22.80 12.61
C TYR A 626 18.55 -23.22 13.78
N GLU A 627 18.31 -24.51 13.94
CA GLU A 627 17.40 -25.05 14.95
C GLU A 627 17.80 -24.65 16.37
N PHE A 628 19.09 -24.80 16.69
CA PHE A 628 19.66 -24.37 17.96
C PHE A 628 19.74 -22.84 18.07
N ALA A 629 20.06 -22.14 16.98
CA ALA A 629 20.15 -20.68 16.98
C ALA A 629 18.82 -20.02 17.34
N MET A 630 17.69 -20.53 16.84
CA MET A 630 16.33 -20.10 17.19
C MET A 630 16.06 -20.23 18.70
N LYS A 631 16.44 -21.37 19.29
CA LYS A 631 16.29 -21.62 20.74
C LYS A 631 17.18 -20.69 21.55
N VAL A 632 18.45 -20.52 21.16
CA VAL A 632 19.38 -19.63 21.86
C VAL A 632 18.90 -18.19 21.83
N ALA A 633 18.42 -17.72 20.68
CA ALA A 633 17.91 -16.37 20.50
C ALA A 633 16.66 -16.07 21.35
N THR A 634 15.90 -17.10 21.72
CA THR A 634 14.69 -16.99 22.56
C THR A 634 14.92 -17.34 24.04
N MET A 635 15.99 -18.06 24.37
CA MET A 635 16.29 -18.53 25.73
C MET A 635 16.25 -17.38 26.75
N GLY A 636 16.86 -16.24 26.41
CA GLY A 636 16.89 -15.06 27.28
C GLY A 636 15.50 -14.51 27.61
N LEU A 637 14.54 -14.60 26.68
CA LEU A 637 13.15 -14.15 26.85
C LEU A 637 12.37 -15.14 27.73
N ILE A 638 12.46 -16.43 27.41
CA ILE A 638 11.78 -17.51 28.14
C ILE A 638 12.17 -17.52 29.61
N PHE A 639 13.47 -17.49 29.91
CA PHE A 639 13.95 -17.49 31.29
C PHE A 639 13.68 -16.16 32.02
N ARG A 640 13.31 -15.07 31.33
CA ARG A 640 12.80 -13.87 32.02
C ARG A 640 11.33 -14.01 32.39
N ILE A 641 10.52 -14.58 31.49
CA ILE A 641 9.12 -14.92 31.76
C ILE A 641 9.03 -15.90 32.93
N LEU A 642 9.82 -16.99 32.93
CA LEU A 642 9.81 -17.96 34.02
C LEU A 642 10.18 -17.31 35.36
N LYS A 643 11.25 -16.52 35.39
CA LYS A 643 11.66 -15.83 36.61
C LYS A 643 10.56 -14.91 37.15
N SER A 644 9.98 -14.07 36.28
CA SER A 644 8.88 -13.17 36.65
C SER A 644 7.63 -13.93 37.10
N GLY A 645 7.27 -15.03 36.44
CA GLY A 645 6.17 -15.90 36.86
C GLY A 645 6.37 -16.53 38.24
N ILE A 646 7.59 -17.00 38.54
CA ILE A 646 7.96 -17.52 39.87
C ILE A 646 7.91 -16.40 40.93
N GLU A 647 8.49 -15.23 40.64
CA GLU A 647 8.58 -14.12 41.59
C GLU A 647 7.22 -13.51 41.93
N GLU A 648 6.29 -13.45 40.98
CA GLU A 648 4.97 -12.83 41.14
C GLU A 648 3.92 -13.78 41.70
N ASN A 649 3.95 -15.07 41.34
CA ASN A 649 2.91 -16.01 41.78
C ASN A 649 3.25 -16.69 43.12
N ILE A 650 4.53 -16.79 43.51
CA ILE A 650 4.95 -17.52 44.71
C ILE A 650 5.21 -16.60 45.89
N THR A 651 4.27 -16.57 46.82
CA THR A 651 4.34 -15.72 48.01
C THR A 651 5.29 -16.27 49.08
N CYS A 652 5.38 -17.61 49.21
CA CYS A 652 6.27 -18.25 50.18
C CYS A 652 7.75 -18.09 49.79
N LYS A 653 8.53 -17.38 50.62
CA LYS A 653 9.94 -17.09 50.35
C LYS A 653 10.80 -18.35 50.16
N ILE A 654 10.56 -19.40 50.95
CA ILE A 654 11.32 -20.67 50.89
C ILE A 654 11.05 -21.37 49.56
N LYS A 655 9.77 -21.64 49.24
CA LYS A 655 9.37 -22.27 47.98
C LYS A 655 9.84 -21.48 46.75
N ARG A 656 9.75 -20.15 46.81
CA ARG A 656 10.27 -19.28 45.76
C ARG A 656 11.78 -19.44 45.60
N GLY A 657 12.53 -19.50 46.71
CA GLY A 657 13.97 -19.76 46.69
C GLY A 657 14.33 -21.11 46.06
N GLU A 658 13.59 -22.16 46.40
CA GLU A 658 13.75 -23.50 45.82
C GLU A 658 13.50 -23.50 44.30
N MET A 659 12.39 -22.90 43.84
CA MET A 659 12.09 -22.82 42.41
C MET A 659 13.10 -21.94 41.65
N LEU A 660 13.56 -20.84 42.26
CA LEU A 660 14.61 -19.99 41.67
C LEU A 660 15.97 -20.71 41.58
N ASN A 661 16.26 -21.64 42.49
CA ASN A 661 17.44 -22.49 42.41
C ASN A 661 17.33 -23.47 41.22
N THR A 662 16.18 -24.16 41.08
CA THR A 662 15.89 -25.05 39.94
C THR A 662 15.97 -24.28 38.61
N TYR A 663 15.42 -23.07 38.58
CA TYR A 663 15.53 -22.12 37.46
C TYR A 663 16.99 -21.83 37.07
N GLY A 664 17.85 -21.52 38.05
CA GLY A 664 19.26 -21.21 37.82
C GLY A 664 20.04 -22.39 37.26
N LEU A 665 19.76 -23.59 37.77
CA LEU A 665 20.33 -24.84 37.28
C LEU A 665 19.89 -25.15 35.84
N LEU A 666 18.58 -25.09 35.57
CA LEU A 666 18.01 -25.28 34.23
C LEU A 666 18.62 -24.31 33.22
N LYS A 667 18.69 -23.02 33.56
CA LYS A 667 19.27 -21.99 32.69
C LYS A 667 20.72 -22.28 32.33
N SER A 668 21.50 -22.74 33.32
CA SER A 668 22.91 -23.06 33.15
C SER A 668 23.11 -24.32 32.30
N LYS A 669 22.32 -25.37 32.55
CA LYS A 669 22.33 -26.62 31.77
C LYS A 669 21.91 -26.38 30.31
N CYS A 670 20.80 -25.67 30.07
CA CYS A 670 20.36 -25.30 28.72
C CYS A 670 21.41 -24.47 27.98
N ARG A 671 22.03 -23.50 28.68
CA ARG A 671 23.12 -22.69 28.10
C ARG A 671 24.29 -23.57 27.65
N TYR A 672 24.75 -24.47 28.52
CA TYR A 672 25.86 -25.38 28.20
C TYR A 672 25.49 -26.30 27.03
N PHE A 673 24.29 -26.89 27.05
CA PHE A 673 23.76 -27.71 25.96
C PHE A 673 23.85 -26.98 24.61
N PHE A 674 23.27 -25.78 24.49
CA PHE A 674 23.25 -25.07 23.21
C PHE A 674 24.63 -24.57 22.74
N ILE A 675 25.54 -24.23 23.67
CA ILE A 675 26.92 -23.84 23.30
C ILE A 675 27.60 -25.00 22.58
N ASN A 676 27.48 -26.22 23.11
CA ASN A 676 28.14 -27.39 22.56
C ASN A 676 27.41 -27.94 21.32
N SER A 677 26.06 -27.92 21.31
CA SER A 677 25.28 -28.29 20.13
C SER A 677 25.59 -27.41 18.91
N MET A 678 25.78 -26.10 19.10
CA MET A 678 26.18 -25.21 17.99
C MET A 678 27.63 -25.36 17.54
N LYS A 679 28.49 -26.01 18.33
CA LYS A 679 29.85 -26.43 17.93
C LYS A 679 29.88 -27.81 17.28
N GLU A 680 28.73 -28.47 17.17
CA GLU A 680 28.57 -29.83 16.64
C GLU A 680 29.25 -30.91 17.47
N GLU A 681 29.45 -30.64 18.75
CA GLU A 681 29.94 -31.60 19.73
C GLU A 681 28.76 -32.43 20.27
N ILE A 682 27.83 -32.85 19.39
CA ILE A 682 26.72 -33.71 19.79
C ILE A 682 27.26 -35.12 19.96
N ASN A 683 27.51 -35.48 21.22
CA ASN A 683 27.97 -36.79 21.65
C ASN A 683 27.03 -37.34 22.75
N GLU A 684 27.34 -38.50 23.31
CA GLU A 684 26.58 -39.11 24.41
C GLU A 684 26.40 -38.18 25.63
N GLU A 685 27.35 -37.25 25.86
CA GLU A 685 27.26 -36.24 26.92
C GLU A 685 26.07 -35.29 26.70
N MET A 686 25.83 -34.85 25.47
CA MET A 686 24.70 -33.96 25.15
C MET A 686 23.35 -34.67 25.30
N ASN A 687 23.28 -35.96 24.96
CA ASN A 687 22.09 -36.78 25.20
C ASN A 687 21.82 -36.93 26.69
N ARG A 688 22.87 -37.21 27.49
CA ARG A 688 22.77 -37.26 28.95
C ARG A 688 22.32 -35.92 29.52
N LEU A 689 22.89 -34.81 29.07
CA LEU A 689 22.53 -33.47 29.52
C LEU A 689 21.09 -33.11 29.16
N SER A 690 20.62 -33.48 27.97
CA SER A 690 19.21 -33.32 27.57
C SER A 690 18.27 -34.07 28.52
N ASN A 691 18.62 -35.32 28.88
CA ASN A 691 17.88 -36.09 29.87
C ASN A 691 17.91 -35.46 31.26
N GLU A 692 19.04 -34.89 31.68
CA GLU A 692 19.14 -34.14 32.93
C GLU A 692 18.25 -32.88 32.90
N ILE A 693 18.21 -32.13 31.78
CA ILE A 693 17.31 -30.97 31.62
C ILE A 693 15.84 -31.40 31.72
N ASN A 694 15.45 -32.49 31.06
CA ASN A 694 14.08 -33.02 31.15
C ASN A 694 13.68 -33.36 32.59
N LYS A 695 14.58 -34.01 33.35
CA LYS A 695 14.33 -34.31 34.77
C LYS A 695 14.15 -33.04 35.62
N GLU A 696 14.97 -32.02 35.41
CA GLU A 696 14.83 -30.75 36.14
C GLU A 696 13.55 -30.00 35.75
N LEU A 697 13.12 -30.09 34.49
CA LEU A 697 11.84 -29.54 34.04
C LEU A 697 10.67 -30.25 34.73
N ASP A 698 10.70 -31.58 34.80
CA ASP A 698 9.68 -32.37 35.50
C ASP A 698 9.64 -32.01 37.00
N ASN A 699 10.81 -31.86 37.63
CA ASN A 699 10.91 -31.40 39.02
C ASN A 699 10.28 -30.01 39.20
N LEU A 700 10.60 -29.05 38.34
CA LEU A 700 10.01 -27.70 38.37
C LEU A 700 8.49 -27.74 38.20
N LYS A 701 7.99 -28.60 37.31
CA LYS A 701 6.55 -28.80 37.07
C LYS A 701 5.83 -29.38 38.28
N ILE A 702 6.43 -30.37 38.95
CA ILE A 702 5.89 -30.92 40.22
C ILE A 702 5.86 -29.83 41.30
N GLN A 703 6.96 -29.09 41.47
CA GLN A 703 7.04 -27.98 42.43
C GLN A 703 5.94 -26.93 42.16
N TRP A 704 5.75 -26.55 40.89
CA TRP A 704 4.74 -25.58 40.45
C TRP A 704 3.31 -26.05 40.70
N LYS A 705 2.97 -27.29 40.33
CA LYS A 705 1.64 -27.89 40.56
C LYS A 705 1.30 -27.98 42.05
N ASN A 706 2.26 -28.42 42.87
CA ASN A 706 2.11 -28.50 44.32
C ASN A 706 1.86 -27.12 44.96
N TYR A 707 2.34 -26.04 44.35
CA TYR A 707 2.07 -24.69 44.80
C TYR A 707 0.68 -24.19 44.40
N ASN A 708 0.25 -24.46 43.16
CA ASN A 708 -1.04 -24.00 42.65
C ASN A 708 -2.26 -24.83 43.13
N GLY A 709 -2.05 -25.85 43.98
CA GLY A 709 -3.14 -26.70 44.49
C GLY A 709 -3.80 -27.55 43.41
N ILE A 710 -3.13 -27.78 42.28
CA ILE A 710 -3.61 -28.63 41.20
C ILE A 710 -3.19 -30.06 41.55
N THR A 711 -4.11 -30.82 42.15
CA THR A 711 -3.96 -32.27 42.35
C THR A 711 -3.82 -32.96 40.99
N ILE A 712 -2.84 -33.87 40.88
CA ILE A 712 -2.58 -34.69 39.68
C ILE A 712 -3.75 -35.63 39.40
#